data_AF-A0A7X4KEF7-F1
#
_entry.id   AF-A0A7X4KEF7-F1
#
_cell.length_a   1.000
_cell.length_b   1.000
_cell.length_c   1.000
_cell.angle_alpha   90.00
_cell.angle_beta   90.00
_cell.angle_gamma   90.00
#
_symmetry.space_group_name_H-M   'P 1'
#
loop_
_entity.id
_entity.type
_entity.pdbx_description
1 polymer ?
#
loop_
_entity_poly.entity_id
_entity_poly.type
_entity_poly.pdbx_seq_one_letter_code
_entity_poly.pdbx_strand_id
1 'polypeptide(L)'
;MGSNLAWYAGHCIKRAEHDKPALLEAAAQQVDGVWKPIANRESLFKHIDRLELRTADARQVRAGEWFAFTMIPIGPGGKTWKAPQHRRLYWYVDLSADGGQERVHRRLLAEGLNTHQPSGVWIIRCKDDEVLVVDLKQQDGTAYLACGTSKVPAHRFNPASVAALPTVNGEIQLYDLNDAAVQATYDWTSDDAFALRLARAAAAASDVEANKFIPWLEALSKQGQRLSLVDQSDLALAHDSIRAGRLAKQLADDQTLLRKFIDAFATDERIGDVINAYAVKVADQERQAVRNRAETTFAKEIAVHREKKLRELESEMRSMERARMVELDADRVQRLKQLSEDIERQRVAEEEVLNRSVEARRAAIESRVQELESRRATLTEQAAQLEAANEEAQRELASLLSTASEANAGLEATRSEADAVHVALLAEQASLTTLQMKCPVPSAPVSAPTVSPVGLSKKIESSKLLSVQGKKLMMQFAALVLAGEVPALCGPGVSDFLVAAETMLAAGRAVRMEADPTIITFEDLWIRPGVGLSTAFGHALRSAAGAASQPRTNLAVIERAERSGARFWYPSLLHAAQRGDVPQRLLMCVTIENPESEEAAAIFAHAVRLDVDGALAPKAGVAFAMAKVAGIAEELDPGPGCADVALGANEVLAHADALGACRTSRVLRVLAQARQMHSNAQATETHASAQAAAFIKLFMTGGDAVDNTLRSLHHA
;
A
#
# COMPACT_ATOMS: atom_id res chain seq x y z
N MET A 1 22.82 -79.53 -64.90
CA MET A 1 23.06 -80.27 -63.65
C MET A 1 22.50 -79.44 -62.52
N GLY A 2 21.24 -79.72 -62.13
CA GLY A 2 20.57 -79.00 -61.06
C GLY A 2 21.09 -79.49 -59.73
N SER A 3 21.80 -78.64 -59.00
CA SER A 3 22.11 -78.90 -57.60
C SER A 3 20.79 -79.09 -56.85
N ASN A 4 20.54 -80.33 -56.39
CA ASN A 4 19.44 -80.65 -55.47
C ASN A 4 19.69 -79.88 -54.16
N LEU A 5 19.22 -78.64 -54.11
CA LEU A 5 19.30 -77.81 -52.92
C LEU A 5 18.36 -78.42 -51.88
N ALA A 6 18.92 -78.81 -50.73
CA ALA A 6 18.12 -79.30 -49.62
C ALA A 6 17.16 -78.19 -49.15
N TRP A 7 15.93 -78.59 -48.87
CA TRP A 7 14.93 -77.71 -48.27
C TRP A 7 15.11 -77.72 -46.74
N TYR A 8 14.99 -76.53 -46.17
CA TYR A 8 15.02 -76.28 -44.74
C TYR A 8 13.72 -75.62 -44.34
N ALA A 9 13.26 -75.88 -43.12
CA ALA A 9 12.10 -75.23 -42.52
C ALA A 9 12.55 -74.43 -41.31
N GLY A 10 12.01 -73.23 -41.16
CA GLY A 10 12.46 -72.30 -40.14
C GLY A 10 11.48 -71.16 -39.91
N HIS A 11 11.68 -70.43 -38.83
CA HIS A 11 10.82 -69.30 -38.46
C HIS A 11 11.55 -67.96 -38.56
N CYS A 12 10.81 -66.90 -38.85
CA CYS A 12 11.36 -65.55 -38.86
C CYS A 12 11.61 -65.03 -37.44
N ILE A 13 12.86 -64.65 -37.11
CA ILE A 13 13.18 -64.06 -35.80
C ILE A 13 13.05 -62.54 -35.84
N LYS A 14 13.42 -61.92 -36.97
CA LYS A 14 13.42 -60.46 -37.13
C LYS A 14 12.84 -60.06 -38.47
N ARG A 15 11.85 -59.16 -38.43
CA ARG A 15 11.21 -58.58 -39.60
C ARG A 15 12.18 -57.70 -40.39
N ALA A 16 11.95 -57.58 -41.70
CA ALA A 16 12.64 -56.61 -42.54
C ALA A 16 12.23 -55.17 -42.17
N GLU A 17 13.20 -54.35 -41.75
CA GLU A 17 13.08 -52.91 -41.53
C GLU A 17 13.80 -52.16 -42.66
N HIS A 18 13.48 -50.89 -42.93
CA HIS A 18 14.06 -50.09 -44.04
C HIS A 18 15.52 -50.46 -44.39
N ASP A 19 15.72 -50.95 -45.63
CA ASP A 19 16.99 -51.45 -46.21
C ASP A 19 17.69 -52.65 -45.55
N LYS A 20 17.06 -53.32 -44.57
CA LYS A 20 17.55 -54.54 -43.91
C LYS A 20 16.70 -55.78 -44.26
N PRO A 21 17.32 -56.94 -44.57
CA PRO A 21 16.60 -58.18 -44.85
C PRO A 21 15.92 -58.76 -43.60
N ALA A 22 14.85 -59.54 -43.81
CA ALA A 22 14.28 -60.36 -42.73
C ALA A 22 15.25 -61.51 -42.39
N LEU A 23 15.32 -61.87 -41.11
CA LEU A 23 16.21 -62.92 -40.62
C LEU A 23 15.41 -64.17 -40.22
N LEU A 24 15.77 -65.30 -40.81
CA LEU A 24 15.20 -66.62 -40.52
C LEU A 24 16.17 -67.48 -39.70
N GLU A 25 15.62 -68.28 -38.78
CA GLU A 25 16.31 -69.37 -38.10
C GLU A 25 15.94 -70.70 -38.75
N ALA A 26 16.90 -71.51 -39.16
CA ALA A 26 16.61 -72.85 -39.66
C ALA A 26 16.39 -73.81 -38.48
N ALA A 27 15.21 -74.46 -38.43
CA ALA A 27 14.84 -75.37 -37.36
C ALA A 27 15.00 -76.84 -37.78
N ALA A 28 14.61 -77.19 -39.00
CA ALA A 28 14.60 -78.55 -39.52
C ALA A 28 15.10 -78.59 -40.98
N GLN A 29 15.57 -79.76 -41.40
CA GLN A 29 15.98 -80.06 -42.78
C GLN A 29 15.12 -81.19 -43.34
N GLN A 30 14.73 -81.09 -44.61
CA GLN A 30 14.01 -82.15 -45.30
C GLN A 30 14.99 -83.22 -45.79
N VAL A 31 14.85 -84.45 -45.27
CA VAL A 31 15.67 -85.62 -45.64
C VAL A 31 14.72 -86.76 -45.99
N ASP A 32 14.79 -87.27 -47.22
CA ASP A 32 13.91 -88.33 -47.74
C ASP A 32 12.41 -88.01 -47.62
N GLY A 33 12.05 -86.74 -47.83
CA GLY A 33 10.66 -86.26 -47.75
C GLY A 33 10.16 -85.99 -46.34
N VAL A 34 10.90 -86.39 -45.29
CA VAL A 34 10.55 -86.18 -43.89
C VAL A 34 11.36 -85.03 -43.30
N TRP A 35 10.73 -84.18 -42.51
CA TRP A 35 11.41 -83.11 -41.79
C TRP A 35 12.13 -83.67 -40.55
N LYS A 36 13.44 -83.51 -40.50
CA LYS A 36 14.28 -83.95 -39.37
C LYS A 36 14.94 -82.74 -38.70
N PRO A 37 15.16 -82.76 -37.38
CA PRO A 37 15.85 -81.67 -36.69
C PRO A 37 17.31 -81.62 -37.14
N ILE A 38 17.87 -80.41 -37.23
CA ILE A 38 19.25 -80.21 -37.67
C ILE A 38 20.21 -80.64 -36.54
N ALA A 39 20.85 -81.80 -36.68
CA ALA A 39 21.63 -82.45 -35.61
C ALA A 39 22.92 -81.71 -35.21
N ASN A 40 23.59 -81.00 -36.14
CA ASN A 40 24.85 -80.27 -35.90
C ASN A 40 24.74 -78.83 -36.38
N ARG A 41 24.02 -77.99 -35.63
CA ARG A 41 23.84 -76.56 -35.98
C ARG A 41 25.18 -75.82 -36.03
N GLU A 42 26.07 -76.05 -35.07
CA GLU A 42 27.36 -75.34 -34.99
C GLU A 42 28.28 -75.59 -36.19
N SER A 43 28.28 -76.80 -36.77
CA SER A 43 29.11 -77.12 -37.93
C SER A 43 28.55 -76.57 -39.24
N LEU A 44 27.22 -76.51 -39.38
CA LEU A 44 26.53 -76.04 -40.58
C LEU A 44 26.54 -74.51 -40.68
N PHE A 45 26.42 -73.81 -39.55
CA PHE A 45 26.22 -72.36 -39.53
C PHE A 45 27.42 -71.54 -39.01
N LYS A 46 28.51 -72.18 -38.56
CA LYS A 46 29.77 -71.51 -38.13
C LYS A 46 29.52 -70.29 -37.21
N HIS A 47 28.67 -70.47 -36.20
CA HIS A 47 28.24 -69.45 -35.22
C HIS A 47 27.33 -68.32 -35.75
N ILE A 48 26.81 -68.43 -36.98
CA ILE A 48 25.87 -67.45 -37.55
C ILE A 48 24.61 -68.18 -38.03
N ASP A 49 23.65 -68.36 -37.13
CA ASP A 49 22.38 -69.06 -37.37
C ASP A 49 21.32 -68.18 -38.06
N ARG A 50 21.75 -67.14 -38.79
CA ARG A 50 20.86 -66.08 -39.29
C ARG A 50 20.88 -66.03 -40.81
N LEU A 51 19.73 -66.33 -41.42
CA LEU A 51 19.56 -66.38 -42.86
C LEU A 51 18.81 -65.16 -43.38
N GLU A 52 19.36 -64.48 -44.38
CA GLU A 52 18.76 -63.28 -44.98
C GLU A 52 17.72 -63.65 -46.04
N LEU A 53 16.47 -63.22 -45.80
CA LEU A 53 15.41 -63.21 -46.79
C LEU A 53 15.31 -61.81 -47.43
N ARG A 54 15.72 -61.72 -48.71
CA ARG A 54 15.66 -60.49 -49.54
C ARG A 54 14.66 -60.68 -50.67
N THR A 55 13.37 -60.56 -50.38
CA THR A 55 12.28 -60.65 -51.36
C THR A 55 11.37 -59.43 -51.24
N ALA A 56 10.59 -59.11 -52.29
CA ALA A 56 9.62 -58.01 -52.24
C ALA A 56 8.60 -58.20 -51.09
N ASP A 57 8.28 -59.46 -50.78
CA ASP A 57 7.39 -59.87 -49.70
C ASP A 57 8.04 -59.87 -48.31
N ALA A 58 9.37 -59.67 -48.21
CA ALA A 58 10.08 -59.68 -46.92
C ALA A 58 9.59 -58.58 -45.96
N ARG A 59 8.99 -57.50 -46.48
CA ARG A 59 8.35 -56.43 -45.68
C ARG A 59 7.04 -56.89 -45.03
N GLN A 60 6.37 -57.91 -45.58
CA GLN A 60 5.09 -58.45 -45.10
C GLN A 60 5.27 -59.62 -44.13
N VAL A 61 6.47 -60.20 -44.06
CA VAL A 61 6.81 -61.29 -43.14
C VAL A 61 6.79 -60.80 -41.69
N ARG A 62 6.06 -61.51 -40.82
CA ARG A 62 6.02 -61.24 -39.37
C ARG A 62 7.01 -62.13 -38.62
N ALA A 63 7.53 -61.63 -37.50
CA ALA A 63 8.31 -62.46 -36.59
C ALA A 63 7.44 -63.62 -36.06
N GLY A 64 7.99 -64.84 -36.06
CA GLY A 64 7.31 -66.08 -35.70
C GLY A 64 6.64 -66.83 -36.88
N GLU A 65 6.60 -66.25 -38.08
CA GLU A 65 6.06 -66.94 -39.26
C GLU A 65 7.03 -68.01 -39.79
N TRP A 66 6.48 -69.14 -40.23
CA TRP A 66 7.24 -70.29 -40.72
C TRP A 66 7.38 -70.29 -42.24
N PHE A 67 8.56 -70.71 -42.69
CA PHE A 67 8.91 -70.80 -44.10
C PHE A 67 9.65 -72.09 -44.36
N ALA A 68 9.36 -72.71 -45.51
CA ALA A 68 10.26 -73.65 -46.16
C ALA A 68 11.13 -72.87 -47.15
N PHE A 69 12.44 -73.08 -47.13
CA PHE A 69 13.38 -72.37 -48.00
C PHE A 69 14.61 -73.22 -48.36
N THR A 70 15.29 -72.85 -49.43
CA THR A 70 16.63 -73.35 -49.77
C THR A 70 17.70 -72.39 -49.28
N MET A 71 18.94 -72.84 -49.10
CA MET A 71 20.02 -72.01 -48.56
C MET A 71 21.21 -71.93 -49.51
N ILE A 72 21.72 -70.71 -49.76
CA ILE A 72 22.96 -70.46 -50.53
C ILE A 72 23.86 -69.48 -49.75
N PRO A 73 25.17 -69.75 -49.60
CA PRO A 73 26.09 -68.84 -48.91
C PRO A 73 26.39 -67.59 -49.75
N ILE A 74 26.48 -66.42 -49.12
CA ILE A 74 26.85 -65.12 -49.72
C ILE A 74 28.19 -64.64 -49.15
N GLY A 75 29.09 -64.19 -50.04
CA GLY A 75 30.36 -63.54 -49.70
C GLY A 75 31.56 -64.50 -49.53
N PRO A 76 32.80 -63.99 -49.62
CA PRO A 76 34.01 -64.81 -49.45
C PRO A 76 34.08 -65.36 -48.02
N GLY A 77 34.00 -66.69 -47.89
CA GLY A 77 34.04 -67.40 -46.61
C GLY A 77 32.68 -67.79 -46.01
N GLY A 78 31.55 -67.53 -46.69
CA GLY A 78 30.24 -68.08 -46.32
C GLY A 78 29.68 -67.61 -44.98
N LYS A 79 29.96 -66.36 -44.59
CA LYS A 79 29.55 -65.79 -43.29
C LYS A 79 28.07 -65.39 -43.19
N THR A 80 27.35 -65.37 -44.32
CA THR A 80 25.91 -65.03 -44.37
C THR A 80 25.22 -65.93 -45.38
N TRP A 81 23.99 -66.36 -45.08
CA TRP A 81 23.21 -67.24 -45.96
C TRP A 81 22.01 -66.50 -46.56
N LYS A 82 21.65 -66.82 -47.81
CA LYS A 82 20.44 -66.33 -48.49
C LYS A 82 19.42 -67.45 -48.66
N ALA A 83 18.14 -67.09 -48.56
CA ALA A 83 17.03 -67.88 -49.13
C ALA A 83 16.68 -67.39 -50.54
N PRO A 84 17.11 -68.05 -51.62
CA PRO A 84 16.70 -67.69 -52.98
C PRO A 84 15.29 -68.22 -53.32
N GLN A 85 14.92 -69.39 -52.83
CA GLN A 85 13.58 -69.96 -52.95
C GLN A 85 12.99 -70.12 -51.55
N HIS A 86 11.75 -69.69 -51.39
CA HIS A 86 11.03 -69.76 -50.14
C HIS A 86 9.53 -69.89 -50.43
N ARG A 87 8.80 -70.55 -49.52
CA ARG A 87 7.35 -70.61 -49.49
C ARG A 87 6.89 -70.58 -48.05
N ARG A 88 5.76 -69.93 -47.81
CA ARG A 88 5.20 -69.75 -46.47
C ARG A 88 4.50 -71.03 -46.02
N LEU A 89 4.77 -71.43 -44.78
CA LEU A 89 4.08 -72.51 -44.10
C LEU A 89 3.11 -71.88 -43.09
N TYR A 90 1.89 -72.41 -43.04
CA TYR A 90 0.82 -71.88 -42.20
C TYR A 90 0.51 -72.84 -41.06
N TRP A 91 0.03 -72.33 -39.93
CA TRP A 91 -0.40 -73.19 -38.82
C TRP A 91 -1.60 -74.04 -39.23
N TYR A 92 -1.58 -75.33 -38.91
CA TYR A 92 -2.63 -76.28 -39.32
C TYR A 92 -3.41 -76.82 -38.12
N VAL A 93 -4.73 -76.93 -38.28
CA VAL A 93 -5.61 -77.64 -37.35
C VAL A 93 -6.73 -78.36 -38.10
N ASP A 94 -7.08 -79.56 -37.66
CA ASP A 94 -8.18 -80.34 -38.22
C ASP A 94 -9.44 -80.20 -37.36
N LEU A 95 -10.48 -79.58 -37.91
CA LEU A 95 -11.81 -79.42 -37.31
C LEU A 95 -12.90 -80.09 -38.16
N SER A 96 -12.54 -81.03 -39.04
CA SER A 96 -13.49 -81.72 -39.92
C SER A 96 -14.59 -82.47 -39.16
N ALA A 97 -14.31 -82.89 -37.92
CA ALA A 97 -15.26 -83.56 -37.03
C ALA A 97 -16.42 -82.66 -36.54
N ASP A 98 -16.29 -81.33 -36.63
CA ASP A 98 -17.28 -80.38 -36.09
C ASP A 98 -18.53 -80.24 -36.96
N GLY A 99 -18.60 -80.91 -38.12
CA GLY A 99 -19.81 -80.99 -38.94
C GLY A 99 -19.98 -79.84 -39.94
N GLY A 100 -18.88 -79.30 -40.45
CA GLY A 100 -18.87 -78.37 -41.60
C GLY A 100 -18.57 -76.91 -41.27
N GLN A 101 -18.53 -76.07 -42.32
CA GLN A 101 -17.92 -74.74 -42.31
C GLN A 101 -18.62 -73.71 -41.40
N GLU A 102 -19.96 -73.73 -41.23
CA GLU A 102 -20.66 -72.78 -40.33
C GLU A 102 -20.53 -73.13 -38.84
N ARG A 103 -20.41 -74.41 -38.48
CA ARG A 103 -20.11 -74.80 -37.09
C ARG A 103 -18.68 -74.43 -36.72
N VAL A 104 -17.75 -74.65 -37.64
CA VAL A 104 -16.37 -74.16 -37.52
C VAL A 104 -16.37 -72.63 -37.41
N HIS A 105 -17.15 -71.91 -38.22
CA HIS A 105 -17.28 -70.46 -38.13
C HIS A 105 -17.79 -69.97 -36.76
N ARG A 106 -18.87 -70.55 -36.23
CA ARG A 106 -19.39 -70.20 -34.89
C ARG A 106 -18.40 -70.50 -33.79
N ARG A 107 -17.76 -71.67 -33.84
CA ARG A 107 -16.71 -72.05 -32.89
C ARG A 107 -15.58 -71.04 -32.92
N LEU A 108 -15.12 -70.63 -34.10
CA LEU A 108 -14.02 -69.67 -34.25
C LEU A 108 -14.38 -68.22 -33.92
N LEU A 109 -15.66 -67.83 -33.96
CA LEU A 109 -16.10 -66.47 -33.60
C LEU A 109 -16.56 -66.33 -32.14
N ALA A 110 -17.09 -67.37 -31.51
CA ALA A 110 -17.73 -67.27 -30.21
C ALA A 110 -17.01 -68.06 -29.10
N GLU A 111 -16.50 -69.25 -29.41
CA GLU A 111 -15.89 -70.16 -28.43
C GLU A 111 -14.35 -70.07 -28.43
N GLY A 112 -13.78 -69.83 -29.61
CA GLY A 112 -12.35 -69.75 -29.87
C GLY A 112 -11.64 -71.09 -29.89
N LEU A 113 -10.42 -71.07 -30.44
CA LEU A 113 -9.49 -72.18 -30.41
C LEU A 113 -8.55 -72.05 -29.22
N ASN A 114 -8.49 -73.07 -28.37
CA ASN A 114 -7.51 -73.15 -27.29
C ASN A 114 -6.21 -73.73 -27.84
N THR A 115 -5.24 -72.87 -28.13
CA THR A 115 -3.92 -73.25 -28.63
C THR A 115 -2.84 -72.39 -27.98
N HIS A 116 -1.64 -72.92 -27.81
CA HIS A 116 -0.49 -72.17 -27.29
C HIS A 116 0.32 -71.48 -28.40
N GLN A 117 -0.13 -71.58 -29.65
CA GLN A 117 0.58 -71.08 -30.84
C GLN A 117 0.27 -69.60 -31.13
N PRO A 118 1.13 -68.85 -31.85
CA PRO A 118 0.95 -67.41 -32.02
C PRO A 118 -0.24 -67.03 -32.91
N SER A 119 -0.72 -65.79 -32.74
CA SER A 119 -1.74 -65.18 -33.61
C SER A 119 -1.21 -65.02 -35.03
N GLY A 120 -2.06 -65.24 -36.03
CA GLY A 120 -1.69 -65.14 -37.45
C GLY A 120 -2.60 -65.94 -38.35
N VAL A 121 -2.14 -66.24 -39.56
CA VAL A 121 -2.92 -66.99 -40.56
C VAL A 121 -2.82 -68.50 -40.30
N TRP A 122 -3.97 -69.15 -40.17
CA TRP A 122 -4.17 -70.58 -39.96
C TRP A 122 -4.89 -71.21 -41.16
N ILE A 123 -4.56 -72.47 -41.40
CA ILE A 123 -5.26 -73.37 -42.32
C ILE A 123 -6.07 -74.34 -41.48
N ILE A 124 -7.39 -74.26 -41.63
CA ILE A 124 -8.34 -75.02 -40.82
C ILE A 124 -9.07 -75.99 -41.73
N ARG A 125 -8.94 -77.30 -41.49
CA ARG A 125 -9.72 -78.29 -42.23
C ARG A 125 -11.15 -78.33 -41.68
N CYS A 126 -12.13 -78.03 -42.52
CA CYS A 126 -13.54 -78.00 -42.13
C CYS A 126 -14.35 -79.19 -42.67
N LYS A 127 -13.86 -79.84 -43.73
CA LYS A 127 -14.44 -81.04 -44.35
C LYS A 127 -13.33 -81.92 -44.92
N ASP A 128 -13.69 -83.10 -45.40
CA ASP A 128 -12.71 -84.07 -45.87
C ASP A 128 -11.84 -83.57 -47.03
N ASP A 129 -12.39 -82.74 -47.92
CA ASP A 129 -11.76 -82.25 -49.14
C ASP A 129 -11.47 -80.75 -49.14
N GLU A 130 -11.69 -80.04 -48.03
CA GLU A 130 -11.69 -78.58 -47.97
C GLU A 130 -10.98 -78.00 -46.73
N VAL A 131 -10.11 -77.02 -46.98
CA VAL A 131 -9.45 -76.22 -45.95
C VAL A 131 -9.74 -74.73 -46.12
N LEU A 132 -9.85 -74.02 -45.01
CA LEU A 132 -10.12 -72.58 -44.93
C LEU A 132 -8.87 -71.82 -44.50
N VAL A 133 -8.63 -70.66 -45.11
CA VAL A 133 -7.55 -69.74 -44.68
C VAL A 133 -8.13 -68.65 -43.79
N VAL A 134 -7.78 -68.67 -42.50
CA VAL A 134 -8.38 -67.79 -41.48
C VAL A 134 -7.28 -67.11 -40.67
N ASP A 135 -7.37 -65.79 -40.46
CA ASP A 135 -6.49 -65.07 -39.52
C ASP A 135 -7.08 -65.17 -38.10
N LEU A 136 -6.34 -65.79 -37.18
CA LEU A 136 -6.72 -65.98 -35.78
C LEU A 136 -5.93 -65.04 -34.88
N LYS A 137 -6.63 -64.34 -33.97
CA LYS A 137 -6.01 -63.47 -32.97
C LYS A 137 -6.41 -63.87 -31.56
N GLN A 138 -5.46 -63.78 -30.64
CA GLN A 138 -5.71 -64.05 -29.23
C GLN A 138 -6.59 -62.95 -28.62
N GLN A 139 -7.68 -63.36 -27.96
CA GLN A 139 -8.56 -62.49 -27.19
C GLN A 139 -8.74 -63.10 -25.79
N ASP A 140 -8.67 -62.29 -24.75
CA ASP A 140 -8.82 -62.70 -23.34
C ASP A 140 -7.83 -63.79 -22.84
N GLY A 141 -6.63 -63.83 -23.42
CA GLY A 141 -5.46 -64.52 -22.85
C GLY A 141 -5.40 -66.04 -23.05
N THR A 142 -6.46 -66.72 -23.49
CA THR A 142 -6.45 -68.19 -23.70
C THR A 142 -7.11 -68.68 -24.99
N ALA A 143 -8.07 -67.94 -25.54
CA ALA A 143 -8.80 -68.35 -26.74
C ALA A 143 -8.38 -67.53 -27.98
N TYR A 144 -8.27 -68.20 -29.13
CA TYR A 144 -7.94 -67.60 -30.42
C TYR A 144 -9.19 -67.51 -31.28
N LEU A 145 -9.56 -66.29 -31.66
CA LEU A 145 -10.78 -66.00 -32.41
C LEU A 145 -10.45 -65.53 -33.84
N ALA A 146 -11.32 -65.88 -34.79
CA ALA A 146 -11.19 -65.44 -36.18
C ALA A 146 -11.37 -63.92 -36.29
N CYS A 147 -10.44 -63.26 -36.98
CA CYS A 147 -10.39 -61.80 -37.05
C CYS A 147 -10.06 -61.33 -38.46
N GLY A 148 -10.86 -60.42 -39.01
CA GLY A 148 -10.40 -59.52 -40.07
C GLY A 148 -10.79 -59.80 -41.51
N THR A 149 -11.58 -60.83 -41.85
CA THR A 149 -12.11 -60.96 -43.22
C THR A 149 -13.54 -61.49 -43.24
N SER A 150 -14.45 -60.70 -43.82
CA SER A 150 -15.80 -61.16 -44.14
C SER A 150 -15.82 -62.17 -45.28
N LYS A 151 -14.72 -62.32 -46.02
CA LYS A 151 -14.58 -63.31 -47.09
C LYS A 151 -13.44 -64.25 -46.78
N VAL A 152 -13.75 -65.53 -46.61
CA VAL A 152 -12.79 -66.58 -46.27
C VAL A 152 -12.59 -67.49 -47.47
N PRO A 153 -11.38 -67.54 -48.06
CA PRO A 153 -11.10 -68.43 -49.16
C PRO A 153 -10.97 -69.87 -48.67
N ALA A 154 -11.54 -70.77 -49.44
CA ALA A 154 -11.48 -72.20 -49.24
C ALA A 154 -10.68 -72.83 -50.38
N HIS A 155 -9.78 -73.74 -50.03
CA HIS A 155 -8.92 -74.46 -50.95
C HIS A 155 -9.15 -75.96 -50.80
N ARG A 156 -8.83 -76.71 -51.85
CA ARG A 156 -8.88 -78.16 -51.79
C ARG A 156 -7.83 -78.69 -50.81
N PHE A 157 -8.25 -79.55 -49.90
CA PHE A 157 -7.35 -80.21 -48.95
C PHE A 157 -6.47 -81.24 -49.65
N ASN A 158 -5.17 -81.19 -49.38
CA ASN A 158 -4.20 -82.20 -49.79
C ASN A 158 -3.44 -82.71 -48.56
N PRO A 159 -3.56 -84.00 -48.18
CA PRO A 159 -2.87 -84.52 -47.00
C PRO A 159 -1.35 -84.49 -47.14
N ALA A 160 -0.80 -84.55 -48.35
CA ALA A 160 0.65 -84.45 -48.59
C ALA A 160 1.23 -83.05 -48.31
N SER A 161 0.37 -82.04 -48.18
CA SER A 161 0.75 -80.67 -47.82
C SER A 161 0.85 -80.43 -46.31
N VAL A 162 0.45 -81.40 -45.48
CA VAL A 162 0.60 -81.30 -44.01
C VAL A 162 2.02 -81.75 -43.64
N ALA A 163 2.83 -80.83 -43.15
CA ALA A 163 4.18 -81.06 -42.68
C ALA A 163 4.21 -81.05 -41.14
N ALA A 164 4.64 -82.17 -40.56
CA ALA A 164 4.90 -82.27 -39.12
C ALA A 164 6.38 -81.95 -38.85
N LEU A 165 6.64 -80.94 -38.03
CA LEU A 165 7.96 -80.38 -37.77
C LEU A 165 8.36 -80.57 -36.30
N PRO A 166 9.52 -81.18 -36.02
CA PRO A 166 10.01 -81.33 -34.65
C PRO A 166 10.58 -80.00 -34.14
N THR A 167 10.08 -79.51 -33.00
CA THR A 167 10.56 -78.32 -32.30
C THR A 167 11.02 -78.65 -30.88
N VAL A 168 11.66 -77.70 -30.19
CA VAL A 168 12.18 -77.87 -28.82
C VAL A 168 11.07 -78.19 -27.81
N ASN A 169 9.83 -77.79 -28.09
CA ASN A 169 8.66 -77.93 -27.21
C ASN A 169 7.66 -79.00 -27.69
N GLY A 170 8.02 -79.82 -28.69
CA GLY A 170 7.16 -80.86 -29.27
C GLY A 170 7.06 -80.78 -30.79
N GLU A 171 6.16 -81.57 -31.39
CA GLU A 171 5.89 -81.56 -32.82
C GLU A 171 4.81 -80.53 -33.16
N ILE A 172 5.04 -79.72 -34.19
CA ILE A 172 4.05 -78.78 -34.72
C ILE A 172 3.56 -79.23 -36.09
N GLN A 173 2.28 -79.00 -36.39
CA GLN A 173 1.71 -79.26 -37.71
C GLN A 173 1.58 -77.95 -38.48
N LEU A 174 2.21 -77.90 -39.65
CA LEU A 174 2.09 -76.79 -40.59
C LEU A 174 1.52 -77.29 -41.92
N TYR A 175 0.82 -76.41 -42.63
CA TYR A 175 0.28 -76.68 -43.94
C TYR A 175 0.98 -75.84 -45.00
N ASP A 176 1.32 -76.50 -46.10
CA ASP A 176 1.89 -75.89 -47.29
C ASP A 176 0.82 -75.70 -48.37
N LEU A 177 0.39 -74.46 -48.56
CA LEU A 177 -0.66 -74.12 -49.50
C LEU A 177 -0.21 -74.27 -50.97
N ASN A 178 1.09 -74.23 -51.27
CA ASN A 178 1.64 -74.39 -52.63
C ASN A 178 0.90 -73.61 -53.73
N ASP A 179 0.44 -72.38 -53.42
CA ASP A 179 -0.36 -71.54 -54.31
C ASP A 179 -1.61 -72.21 -54.89
N ALA A 180 -2.24 -73.13 -54.13
CA ALA A 180 -3.47 -73.80 -54.54
C ALA A 180 -4.58 -72.79 -54.91
N ALA A 181 -5.26 -73.01 -56.03
CA ALA A 181 -6.36 -72.15 -56.46
C ALA A 181 -7.51 -72.17 -55.43
N VAL A 182 -8.16 -71.01 -55.26
CA VAL A 182 -9.34 -70.87 -54.40
C VAL A 182 -10.50 -71.63 -55.04
N GLN A 183 -11.04 -72.61 -54.32
CA GLN A 183 -12.18 -73.42 -54.76
C GLN A 183 -13.51 -72.70 -54.50
N ALA A 184 -13.63 -72.06 -53.34
CA ALA A 184 -14.80 -71.29 -52.95
C ALA A 184 -14.38 -70.11 -52.08
N THR A 185 -15.22 -69.08 -52.00
CA THR A 185 -15.05 -67.99 -51.04
C THR A 185 -16.32 -67.87 -50.22
N TYR A 186 -16.20 -68.13 -48.93
CA TYR A 186 -17.30 -68.07 -48.00
C TYR A 186 -17.46 -66.69 -47.40
N ASP A 187 -18.70 -66.31 -47.12
CA ASP A 187 -19.04 -65.03 -46.54
C ASP A 187 -19.26 -65.17 -45.02
N TRP A 188 -18.29 -64.74 -44.23
CA TRP A 188 -18.27 -64.70 -42.77
C TRP A 188 -18.65 -63.31 -42.23
N THR A 189 -19.39 -62.49 -43.01
CA THR A 189 -20.00 -61.27 -42.45
C THR A 189 -20.88 -61.60 -41.25
N SER A 190 -20.79 -60.79 -40.19
CA SER A 190 -21.67 -60.92 -39.02
C SER A 190 -23.14 -60.81 -39.42
N ASP A 191 -24.01 -61.44 -38.65
CA ASP A 191 -25.46 -61.49 -38.88
C ASP A 191 -26.06 -60.08 -39.09
N ASP A 192 -25.56 -59.09 -38.33
CA ASP A 192 -25.93 -57.68 -38.44
C ASP A 192 -25.56 -57.06 -39.79
N ALA A 193 -24.36 -57.36 -40.30
CA ALA A 193 -23.86 -56.87 -41.58
C ALA A 193 -24.55 -57.57 -42.77
N PHE A 194 -24.91 -58.85 -42.61
CA PHE A 194 -25.72 -59.60 -43.56
C PHE A 194 -27.13 -59.04 -43.67
N ALA A 195 -27.79 -58.78 -42.53
CA ALA A 195 -29.12 -58.17 -42.47
C ALA A 195 -29.15 -56.78 -43.13
N LEU A 196 -28.14 -55.94 -42.88
CA LEU A 196 -27.96 -54.64 -43.53
C LEU A 196 -27.79 -54.75 -45.05
N ARG A 197 -27.06 -55.76 -45.51
CA ARG A 197 -26.85 -55.98 -46.95
C ARG A 197 -28.10 -56.51 -47.64
N LEU A 198 -28.88 -57.35 -46.95
CA LEU A 198 -30.20 -57.80 -47.39
C LEU A 198 -31.19 -56.62 -47.47
N ALA A 199 -31.20 -55.76 -46.45
CA ALA A 199 -32.02 -54.54 -46.42
C ALA A 199 -31.66 -53.59 -47.58
N ARG A 200 -30.38 -53.44 -47.90
CA ARG A 200 -29.91 -52.64 -49.04
C ARG A 200 -30.24 -53.28 -50.40
N ALA A 201 -30.17 -54.61 -50.52
CA ALA A 201 -30.55 -55.31 -51.74
C ALA A 201 -32.07 -55.21 -51.98
N ALA A 202 -32.88 -55.31 -50.92
CA ALA A 202 -34.33 -55.11 -50.96
C ALA A 202 -34.69 -53.65 -51.31
N ALA A 203 -33.94 -52.67 -50.79
CA ALA A 203 -34.08 -51.25 -51.16
C ALA A 203 -33.78 -51.00 -52.64
N ALA A 204 -32.74 -51.65 -53.19
CA ALA A 204 -32.35 -51.53 -54.59
C ALA A 204 -33.37 -52.14 -55.56
N ALA A 205 -34.13 -53.15 -55.13
CA ALA A 205 -35.20 -53.78 -55.90
C ALA A 205 -36.51 -52.97 -55.99
N SER A 206 -36.58 -51.79 -55.34
CA SER A 206 -37.74 -50.86 -55.37
C SER A 206 -39.10 -51.50 -55.04
N ASP A 207 -39.15 -52.42 -54.08
CA ASP A 207 -40.43 -52.95 -53.58
C ASP A 207 -40.97 -52.09 -52.41
N VAL A 208 -42.19 -51.60 -52.56
CA VAL A 208 -42.83 -50.62 -51.65
C VAL A 208 -43.13 -51.23 -50.28
N GLU A 209 -43.40 -52.53 -50.22
CA GLU A 209 -43.62 -53.28 -48.98
C GLU A 209 -42.29 -53.57 -48.25
N ALA A 210 -41.23 -53.89 -48.99
CA ALA A 210 -39.90 -54.13 -48.40
C ALA A 210 -39.32 -52.87 -47.75
N ASN A 211 -39.61 -51.68 -48.29
CA ASN A 211 -39.22 -50.40 -47.70
C ASN A 211 -39.79 -50.14 -46.29
N LYS A 212 -40.88 -50.82 -45.89
CA LYS A 212 -41.43 -50.74 -44.53
C LYS A 212 -40.61 -51.54 -43.51
N PHE A 213 -39.89 -52.57 -43.94
CA PHE A 213 -39.09 -53.44 -43.07
C PHE A 213 -37.62 -53.02 -42.98
N ILE A 214 -37.15 -52.13 -43.85
CA ILE A 214 -35.78 -51.58 -43.83
C ILE A 214 -35.44 -50.91 -42.47
N PRO A 215 -36.28 -50.02 -41.89
CA PRO A 215 -35.96 -49.40 -40.61
C PRO A 215 -35.86 -50.42 -39.47
N TRP A 216 -36.66 -51.48 -39.52
CA TRP A 216 -36.63 -52.58 -38.55
C TRP A 216 -35.36 -53.43 -38.69
N LEU A 217 -34.96 -53.81 -39.91
CA LEU A 217 -33.70 -54.52 -40.18
C LEU A 217 -32.47 -53.66 -39.81
N GLU A 218 -32.53 -52.35 -40.06
CA GLU A 218 -31.48 -51.40 -39.65
C GLU A 218 -31.41 -51.23 -38.12
N ALA A 219 -32.55 -51.27 -37.42
CA ALA A 219 -32.59 -51.21 -35.95
C ALA A 219 -32.05 -52.50 -35.31
N LEU A 220 -32.32 -53.66 -35.89
CA LEU A 220 -31.76 -54.95 -35.44
C LEU A 220 -30.23 -54.93 -35.53
N SER A 221 -29.68 -54.43 -36.64
CA SER A 221 -28.22 -54.34 -36.85
C SER A 221 -27.51 -53.37 -35.90
N LYS A 222 -28.22 -52.37 -35.36
CA LYS A 222 -27.67 -51.37 -34.42
C LYS A 222 -27.67 -51.83 -32.96
N GLN A 223 -28.46 -52.83 -32.60
CA GLN A 223 -28.63 -53.25 -31.21
C GLN A 223 -27.78 -54.47 -30.80
N GLY A 224 -27.11 -55.16 -31.74
CA GLY A 224 -26.15 -56.23 -31.44
C GLY A 224 -26.72 -57.35 -30.56
N GLN A 225 -28.04 -57.58 -30.59
CA GLN A 225 -28.67 -58.65 -29.84
C GLN A 225 -28.51 -59.96 -30.59
N ARG A 226 -27.74 -60.88 -29.99
CA ARG A 226 -27.64 -62.27 -30.42
C ARG A 226 -29.03 -62.90 -30.39
N LEU A 227 -29.51 -63.38 -31.53
CA LEU A 227 -30.67 -64.27 -31.62
C LEU A 227 -30.30 -65.65 -31.07
N SER A 228 -30.21 -65.76 -29.75
CA SER A 228 -30.05 -67.03 -29.05
C SER A 228 -31.35 -67.39 -28.33
N LEU A 229 -32.18 -68.18 -29.00
CA LEU A 229 -33.02 -69.29 -28.48
C LEU A 229 -34.17 -69.57 -29.47
N VAL A 230 -33.94 -70.46 -30.43
CA VAL A 230 -34.99 -71.25 -31.13
C VAL A 230 -34.37 -72.60 -31.53
N ASP A 231 -35.13 -73.69 -31.40
CA ASP A 231 -34.70 -75.08 -31.62
C ASP A 231 -34.05 -75.36 -33.00
N GLN A 232 -33.07 -76.27 -32.99
CA GLN A 232 -31.83 -76.17 -33.78
C GLN A 232 -31.65 -77.08 -35.01
N SER A 233 -32.62 -77.91 -35.44
CA SER A 233 -32.36 -78.82 -36.59
C SER A 233 -32.83 -78.27 -37.93
N ASP A 234 -34.04 -77.72 -38.00
CA ASP A 234 -34.70 -77.45 -39.30
C ASP A 234 -34.48 -76.01 -39.77
N LEU A 235 -34.33 -75.08 -38.81
CA LEU A 235 -33.96 -73.69 -39.06
C LEU A 235 -32.48 -73.56 -39.43
N ALA A 236 -31.61 -74.45 -38.95
CA ALA A 236 -30.20 -74.48 -39.32
C ALA A 236 -30.03 -74.84 -40.79
N LEU A 237 -30.73 -75.86 -41.30
CA LEU A 237 -30.70 -76.24 -42.72
C LEU A 237 -31.26 -75.15 -43.64
N ALA A 238 -32.33 -74.47 -43.20
CA ALA A 238 -32.89 -73.34 -43.93
C ALA A 238 -31.90 -72.14 -43.93
N HIS A 239 -31.27 -71.84 -42.80
CA HIS A 239 -30.29 -70.76 -42.68
C HIS A 239 -28.99 -71.07 -43.44
N ASP A 240 -28.57 -72.33 -43.47
CA ASP A 240 -27.46 -72.85 -44.27
C ASP A 240 -27.74 -72.68 -45.78
N SER A 241 -28.99 -72.90 -46.21
CA SER A 241 -29.40 -72.68 -47.61
C SER A 241 -29.48 -71.20 -48.01
N ILE A 242 -29.80 -70.30 -47.07
CA ILE A 242 -29.87 -68.85 -47.26
C ILE A 242 -28.47 -68.22 -47.33
N ARG A 243 -27.53 -68.68 -46.50
CA ARG A 243 -26.12 -68.21 -46.50
C ARG A 243 -25.27 -68.80 -47.61
N ALA A 244 -25.66 -69.94 -48.19
CA ALA A 244 -24.98 -70.55 -49.32
C ALA A 244 -25.04 -69.71 -50.64
N GLY A 245 -25.47 -68.45 -50.59
CA GLY A 245 -25.46 -67.50 -51.71
C GLY A 245 -26.46 -67.81 -52.83
N ARG A 246 -27.10 -68.98 -52.83
CA ARG A 246 -28.06 -69.40 -53.86
C ARG A 246 -29.45 -68.81 -53.64
N LEU A 247 -29.93 -68.74 -52.39
CA LEU A 247 -31.26 -68.24 -52.06
C LEU A 247 -31.33 -66.70 -52.02
N ALA A 248 -30.26 -66.00 -51.62
CA ALA A 248 -30.20 -64.54 -51.67
C ALA A 248 -30.23 -63.99 -53.11
N LYS A 249 -29.71 -64.77 -54.07
CA LYS A 249 -29.78 -64.45 -55.50
C LYS A 249 -31.19 -64.72 -56.05
N GLN A 250 -31.82 -65.83 -55.67
CA GLN A 250 -33.21 -66.14 -56.04
C GLN A 250 -34.24 -65.20 -55.41
N LEU A 251 -34.05 -64.73 -54.17
CA LEU A 251 -34.93 -63.76 -53.51
C LEU A 251 -34.79 -62.33 -54.06
N ALA A 252 -33.62 -61.97 -54.60
CA ALA A 252 -33.44 -60.72 -55.33
C ALA A 252 -34.10 -60.77 -56.72
N ASP A 253 -34.18 -61.95 -57.33
CA ASP A 253 -34.73 -62.14 -58.67
C ASP A 253 -36.26 -62.39 -58.70
N ASP A 254 -36.90 -62.77 -57.57
CA ASP A 254 -38.28 -63.28 -57.57
C ASP A 254 -39.24 -62.53 -56.60
N GLN A 255 -39.83 -61.44 -57.10
CA GLN A 255 -40.67 -60.45 -56.37
C GLN A 255 -41.94 -61.05 -55.73
N THR A 256 -42.47 -62.15 -56.29
CA THR A 256 -43.65 -62.84 -55.76
C THR A 256 -43.40 -63.65 -54.50
N LEU A 257 -42.15 -64.10 -54.29
CA LEU A 257 -41.76 -64.90 -53.13
C LEU A 257 -41.53 -64.01 -51.91
N LEU A 258 -41.00 -62.80 -52.14
CA LEU A 258 -40.84 -61.75 -51.13
C LEU A 258 -42.21 -61.29 -50.58
N ARG A 259 -43.22 -61.11 -51.45
CA ARG A 259 -44.58 -60.74 -51.03
C ARG A 259 -45.28 -61.82 -50.22
N LYS A 260 -45.21 -63.09 -50.64
CA LYS A 260 -45.78 -64.20 -49.86
C LYS A 260 -45.14 -64.35 -48.48
N PHE A 261 -43.85 -64.02 -48.38
CA PHE A 261 -43.12 -64.03 -47.11
C PHE A 261 -43.55 -62.86 -46.21
N ILE A 262 -43.72 -61.65 -46.75
CA ILE A 262 -44.21 -60.47 -46.03
C ILE A 262 -45.67 -60.67 -45.56
N ASP A 263 -46.54 -61.20 -46.42
CA ASP A 263 -47.95 -61.44 -46.10
C ASP A 263 -48.13 -62.48 -44.97
N ALA A 264 -47.26 -63.50 -44.91
CA ALA A 264 -47.27 -64.52 -43.85
C ALA A 264 -46.82 -63.98 -42.49
N PHE A 265 -45.95 -62.97 -42.45
CA PHE A 265 -45.52 -62.31 -41.21
C PHE A 265 -46.55 -61.29 -40.71
N ALA A 266 -47.32 -60.68 -41.61
CA ALA A 266 -48.33 -59.68 -41.26
C ALA A 266 -49.65 -60.28 -40.71
N THR A 267 -49.93 -61.56 -40.98
CA THR A 267 -51.17 -62.23 -40.53
C THR A 267 -51.06 -62.88 -39.13
N ASP A 268 -49.90 -62.85 -38.48
CA ASP A 268 -49.73 -63.36 -37.12
C ASP A 268 -50.07 -62.28 -36.07
N GLU A 269 -51.14 -62.50 -35.31
CA GLU A 269 -51.68 -61.59 -34.28
C GLU A 269 -50.62 -61.17 -33.23
N ARG A 270 -49.64 -62.05 -32.94
CA ARG A 270 -48.56 -61.77 -31.99
C ARG A 270 -47.52 -60.79 -32.55
N ILE A 271 -47.35 -60.77 -33.86
CA ILE A 271 -46.43 -59.85 -34.55
C ILE A 271 -47.10 -58.48 -34.71
N GLY A 272 -48.42 -58.45 -34.95
CA GLY A 272 -49.22 -57.22 -34.99
C GLY A 272 -49.16 -56.41 -33.68
N ASP A 273 -49.28 -57.06 -32.52
CA ASP A 273 -49.18 -56.40 -31.21
C ASP A 273 -47.77 -55.85 -30.93
N VAL A 274 -46.73 -56.58 -31.35
CA VAL A 274 -45.34 -56.12 -31.24
C VAL A 274 -45.08 -54.93 -32.16
N ILE A 275 -45.63 -54.93 -33.38
CA ILE A 275 -45.56 -53.80 -34.31
C ILE A 275 -46.26 -52.57 -33.73
N ASN A 276 -47.46 -52.71 -33.15
CA ASN A 276 -48.18 -51.58 -32.54
C ASN A 276 -47.48 -51.03 -31.29
N ALA A 277 -47.00 -51.91 -30.40
CA ALA A 277 -46.22 -51.50 -29.24
C ALA A 277 -44.90 -50.80 -29.64
N TYR A 278 -44.27 -51.27 -30.72
CA TYR A 278 -43.07 -50.64 -31.27
C TYR A 278 -43.39 -49.32 -31.97
N ALA A 279 -44.51 -49.19 -32.69
CA ALA A 279 -44.95 -47.95 -33.32
C ALA A 279 -45.22 -46.85 -32.27
N VAL A 280 -45.87 -47.18 -31.15
CA VAL A 280 -46.06 -46.24 -30.03
C VAL A 280 -44.71 -45.85 -29.41
N LYS A 281 -43.82 -46.82 -29.19
CA LYS A 281 -42.48 -46.57 -28.62
C LYS A 281 -41.62 -45.69 -29.54
N VAL A 282 -41.66 -45.91 -30.85
CA VAL A 282 -40.96 -45.08 -31.85
C VAL A 282 -41.58 -43.69 -31.89
N ALA A 283 -42.91 -43.56 -31.90
CA ALA A 283 -43.57 -42.26 -31.89
C ALA A 283 -43.22 -41.44 -30.63
N ASP A 284 -43.13 -42.07 -29.46
CA ASP A 284 -42.71 -41.39 -28.23
C ASP A 284 -41.22 -41.04 -28.22
N GLN A 285 -40.36 -41.90 -28.77
CA GLN A 285 -38.94 -41.58 -28.97
C GLN A 285 -38.74 -40.43 -29.95
N GLU A 286 -39.52 -40.37 -31.04
CA GLU A 286 -39.49 -39.28 -32.01
C GLU A 286 -40.02 -37.97 -31.40
N ARG A 287 -41.14 -38.01 -30.67
CA ARG A 287 -41.64 -36.85 -29.92
C ARG A 287 -40.61 -36.34 -28.92
N GLN A 288 -39.94 -37.23 -28.20
CA GLN A 288 -38.89 -36.85 -27.26
C GLN A 288 -37.65 -36.30 -27.96
N ALA A 289 -37.25 -36.87 -29.10
CA ALA A 289 -36.16 -36.35 -29.91
C ALA A 289 -36.48 -34.96 -30.49
N VAL A 290 -37.72 -34.73 -30.95
CA VAL A 290 -38.18 -33.42 -31.43
C VAL A 290 -38.25 -32.40 -30.29
N ARG A 291 -38.76 -32.79 -29.10
CA ARG A 291 -38.74 -31.93 -27.90
C ARG A 291 -37.32 -31.54 -27.50
N ASN A 292 -36.41 -32.51 -27.41
CA ASN A 292 -35.00 -32.24 -27.07
C ASN A 292 -34.32 -31.34 -28.12
N ARG A 293 -34.62 -31.54 -29.42
CA ARG A 293 -34.12 -30.65 -30.47
C ARG A 293 -34.69 -29.22 -30.33
N ALA A 294 -35.98 -29.08 -30.07
CA ALA A 294 -36.62 -27.78 -29.84
C ALA A 294 -36.07 -27.09 -28.58
N GLU A 295 -35.90 -27.81 -27.47
CA GLU A 295 -35.32 -27.29 -26.24
C GLU A 295 -33.86 -26.86 -26.45
N THR A 296 -33.06 -27.63 -27.17
CA THR A 296 -31.67 -27.25 -27.46
C THR A 296 -31.58 -26.07 -28.43
N THR A 297 -32.48 -25.93 -29.41
CA THR A 297 -32.53 -24.74 -30.26
C THR A 297 -32.99 -23.52 -29.47
N PHE A 298 -34.02 -23.63 -28.64
CA PHE A 298 -34.46 -22.53 -27.78
C PHE A 298 -33.39 -22.14 -26.76
N ALA A 299 -32.69 -23.10 -26.16
CA ALA A 299 -31.59 -22.80 -25.23
C ALA A 299 -30.46 -22.02 -25.94
N LYS A 300 -30.12 -22.39 -27.18
CA LYS A 300 -29.14 -21.65 -27.99
C LYS A 300 -29.64 -20.25 -28.34
N GLU A 301 -30.90 -20.10 -28.76
CA GLU A 301 -31.49 -18.80 -29.08
C GLU A 301 -31.56 -17.90 -27.85
N ILE A 302 -31.95 -18.43 -26.69
CA ILE A 302 -31.97 -17.70 -25.41
C ILE A 302 -30.55 -17.29 -25.02
N ALA A 303 -29.55 -18.16 -25.18
CA ALA A 303 -28.16 -17.82 -24.88
C ALA A 303 -27.65 -16.69 -25.78
N VAL A 304 -27.90 -16.76 -27.09
CA VAL A 304 -27.54 -15.70 -28.05
C VAL A 304 -28.27 -14.41 -27.74
N HIS A 305 -29.57 -14.47 -27.39
CA HIS A 305 -30.34 -13.28 -27.04
C HIS A 305 -29.86 -12.65 -25.73
N ARG A 306 -29.55 -13.46 -24.71
CA ARG A 306 -28.96 -12.98 -23.44
C ARG A 306 -27.61 -12.33 -23.68
N GLU A 307 -26.74 -12.95 -24.49
CA GLU A 307 -25.44 -12.37 -24.80
C GLU A 307 -25.58 -11.05 -25.58
N LYS A 308 -26.50 -10.98 -26.54
CA LYS A 308 -26.82 -9.74 -27.25
C LYS A 308 -27.32 -8.65 -26.29
N LYS A 309 -28.24 -9.00 -25.39
CA LYS A 309 -28.78 -8.07 -24.37
C LYS A 309 -27.72 -7.60 -23.39
N LEU A 310 -26.82 -8.48 -22.95
CA LEU A 310 -25.69 -8.10 -22.09
C LEU A 310 -24.75 -7.13 -22.81
N ARG A 311 -24.43 -7.37 -24.08
CA ARG A 311 -23.61 -6.43 -24.87
C ARG A 311 -24.30 -5.08 -25.09
N GLU A 312 -25.61 -5.08 -25.34
CA GLU A 312 -26.41 -3.84 -25.44
C GLU A 312 -26.34 -3.06 -24.11
N LEU A 313 -26.63 -3.72 -22.98
CA LEU A 313 -26.57 -3.10 -21.65
C LEU A 313 -25.16 -2.62 -21.28
N GLU A 314 -24.11 -3.39 -21.57
CA GLU A 314 -22.73 -2.96 -21.34
C GLU A 314 -22.38 -1.72 -22.17
N SER A 315 -22.86 -1.64 -23.41
CA SER A 315 -22.65 -0.47 -24.26
C SER A 315 -23.40 0.76 -23.76
N GLU A 316 -24.64 0.57 -23.28
CA GLU A 316 -25.45 1.62 -22.66
C GLU A 316 -24.81 2.12 -21.36
N MET A 317 -24.39 1.20 -20.47
CA MET A 317 -23.67 1.54 -19.24
C MET A 317 -22.41 2.35 -19.53
N ARG A 318 -21.57 1.91 -20.47
CA ARG A 318 -20.37 2.65 -20.87
C ARG A 318 -20.70 4.02 -21.45
N SER A 319 -21.81 4.16 -22.16
CA SER A 319 -22.26 5.46 -22.69
C SER A 319 -22.73 6.40 -21.58
N MET A 320 -23.48 5.89 -20.60
CA MET A 320 -23.93 6.64 -19.43
C MET A 320 -22.76 7.04 -18.53
N GLU A 321 -21.81 6.14 -18.29
CA GLU A 321 -20.59 6.45 -17.53
C GLU A 321 -19.79 7.55 -18.20
N ARG A 322 -19.61 7.50 -19.52
CA ARG A 322 -18.93 8.57 -20.27
C ARG A 322 -19.70 9.88 -20.21
N ALA A 323 -21.03 9.86 -20.39
CA ALA A 323 -21.85 11.05 -20.29
C ALA A 323 -21.76 11.70 -18.90
N ARG A 324 -21.83 10.88 -17.84
CA ARG A 324 -21.71 11.33 -16.45
C ARG A 324 -20.31 11.86 -16.14
N MET A 325 -19.25 11.25 -16.68
CA MET A 325 -17.90 11.76 -16.54
C MET A 325 -17.74 13.14 -17.19
N VAL A 326 -18.27 13.33 -18.40
CA VAL A 326 -18.26 14.62 -19.09
C VAL A 326 -19.04 15.69 -18.32
N GLU A 327 -20.19 15.33 -17.75
CA GLU A 327 -21.00 16.23 -16.91
C GLU A 327 -20.24 16.63 -15.63
N LEU A 328 -19.64 15.68 -14.93
CA LEU A 328 -18.82 15.94 -13.74
C LEU A 328 -17.59 16.81 -14.05
N ASP A 329 -16.94 16.59 -15.18
CA ASP A 329 -15.81 17.41 -15.61
C ASP A 329 -16.26 18.83 -15.98
N ALA A 330 -17.41 19.00 -16.64
CA ALA A 330 -17.99 20.30 -16.93
C ALA A 330 -18.35 21.06 -15.64
N ASP A 331 -19.00 20.40 -14.69
CA ASP A 331 -19.31 20.94 -13.36
C ASP A 331 -18.05 21.33 -12.60
N ARG A 332 -17.01 20.49 -12.64
CA ARG A 332 -15.72 20.77 -12.01
C ARG A 332 -15.07 22.01 -12.62
N VAL A 333 -15.04 22.12 -13.95
CA VAL A 333 -14.50 23.30 -14.64
C VAL A 333 -15.29 24.55 -14.28
N GLN A 334 -16.63 24.46 -14.21
CA GLN A 334 -17.47 25.59 -13.81
C GLN A 334 -17.21 26.02 -12.37
N ARG A 335 -17.11 25.08 -11.42
CA ARG A 335 -16.77 25.38 -10.02
C ARG A 335 -15.39 26.00 -9.89
N LEU A 336 -14.39 25.51 -10.62
CA LEU A 336 -13.05 26.08 -10.61
C LEU A 336 -13.04 27.52 -11.15
N LYS A 337 -13.82 27.80 -12.21
CA LYS A 337 -13.99 29.18 -12.72
C LYS A 337 -14.65 30.08 -11.67
N GLN A 338 -15.75 29.64 -11.06
CA GLN A 338 -16.42 30.40 -10.00
C GLN A 338 -15.47 30.71 -8.83
N LEU A 339 -14.74 29.70 -8.35
CA LEU A 339 -13.75 29.89 -7.29
C LEU A 339 -12.63 30.86 -7.71
N SER A 340 -12.16 30.80 -8.96
CA SER A 340 -11.14 31.73 -9.45
C SER A 340 -11.67 33.18 -9.51
N GLU A 341 -12.92 33.37 -9.95
CA GLU A 341 -13.56 34.69 -9.96
C GLU A 341 -13.79 35.22 -8.55
N ASP A 342 -14.21 34.37 -7.61
CA ASP A 342 -14.42 34.75 -6.22
C ASP A 342 -13.11 35.11 -5.51
N ILE A 343 -12.04 34.35 -5.76
CA ILE A 343 -10.69 34.69 -5.26
C ILE A 343 -10.24 36.04 -5.83
N GLU A 344 -10.45 36.30 -7.11
CA GLU A 344 -10.05 37.58 -7.71
C GLU A 344 -10.86 38.75 -7.16
N ARG A 345 -12.18 38.56 -6.95
CA ARG A 345 -13.02 39.56 -6.27
C ARG A 345 -12.56 39.83 -4.84
N GLN A 346 -12.19 38.79 -4.09
CA GLN A 346 -11.65 38.93 -2.74
C GLN A 346 -10.32 39.70 -2.76
N ARG A 347 -9.42 39.36 -3.68
CA ARG A 347 -8.14 40.07 -3.84
C ARG A 347 -8.34 41.56 -4.13
N VAL A 348 -9.21 41.91 -5.07
CA VAL A 348 -9.50 43.32 -5.38
C VAL A 348 -10.10 44.03 -4.17
N ALA A 349 -11.02 43.40 -3.44
CA ALA A 349 -11.62 43.99 -2.23
C ALA A 349 -10.58 44.19 -1.11
N GLU A 350 -9.69 43.21 -0.89
CA GLU A 350 -8.59 43.31 0.08
C GLU A 350 -7.59 44.40 -0.32
N GLU A 351 -7.24 44.49 -1.60
CA GLU A 351 -6.35 45.52 -2.14
C GLU A 351 -6.95 46.92 -1.98
N GLU A 352 -8.25 47.09 -2.23
CA GLU A 352 -8.93 48.36 -1.98
C GLU A 352 -8.92 48.76 -0.51
N VAL A 353 -9.17 47.82 0.41
CA VAL A 353 -9.12 48.08 1.86
C VAL A 353 -7.69 48.44 2.28
N LEU A 354 -6.69 47.75 1.75
CA LEU A 354 -5.28 48.04 2.01
C LEU A 354 -4.89 49.42 1.48
N ASN A 355 -5.28 49.76 0.26
CA ASN A 355 -5.00 51.07 -0.34
C ASN A 355 -5.65 52.20 0.47
N ARG A 356 -6.91 52.07 0.88
CA ARG A 356 -7.56 53.05 1.77
C ARG A 356 -6.84 53.20 3.11
N SER A 357 -6.37 52.10 3.70
CA SER A 357 -5.59 52.11 4.94
C SER A 357 -4.23 52.81 4.77
N VAL A 358 -3.54 52.54 3.66
CA VAL A 358 -2.26 53.18 3.30
C VAL A 358 -2.46 54.67 3.05
N GLU A 359 -3.49 55.08 2.33
CA GLU A 359 -3.82 56.49 2.09
C GLU A 359 -4.15 57.22 3.39
N ALA A 360 -4.94 56.61 4.27
CA ALA A 360 -5.25 57.17 5.59
C ALA A 360 -3.99 57.35 6.45
N ARG A 361 -3.10 56.35 6.46
CA ARG A 361 -1.80 56.44 7.16
C ARG A 361 -0.91 57.52 6.56
N ARG A 362 -0.86 57.61 5.23
CA ARG A 362 -0.08 58.65 4.54
C ARG A 362 -0.58 60.04 4.90
N ALA A 363 -1.90 60.28 4.87
CA ALA A 363 -2.50 61.55 5.25
C ALA A 363 -2.21 61.90 6.72
N ALA A 364 -2.26 60.92 7.63
CA ALA A 364 -1.92 61.12 9.04
C ALA A 364 -0.44 61.49 9.22
N ILE A 365 0.47 60.84 8.48
CA ILE A 365 1.90 61.16 8.50
C ILE A 365 2.14 62.56 7.94
N GLU A 366 1.54 62.92 6.80
CA GLU A 366 1.68 64.25 6.20
C GLU A 366 1.17 65.36 7.16
N SER A 367 0.04 65.14 7.82
CA SER A 367 -0.46 66.06 8.86
C SER A 367 0.51 66.19 10.03
N ARG A 368 1.12 65.08 10.48
CA ARG A 368 2.09 65.10 11.58
C ARG A 368 3.39 65.80 11.17
N VAL A 369 3.84 65.63 9.94
CA VAL A 369 5.01 66.35 9.40
C VAL A 369 4.73 67.85 9.40
N GLN A 370 3.58 68.29 8.90
CA GLN A 370 3.20 69.72 8.92
C GLN A 370 3.12 70.27 10.35
N GLU A 371 2.55 69.51 11.30
CA GLU A 371 2.51 69.92 12.70
C GLU A 371 3.93 70.08 13.27
N LEU A 372 4.83 69.12 13.01
CA LEU A 372 6.21 69.18 13.47
C LEU A 372 7.00 70.31 12.81
N GLU A 373 6.79 70.60 11.53
CA GLU A 373 7.38 71.73 10.83
C GLU A 373 6.91 73.07 11.42
N SER A 374 5.61 73.21 11.68
CA SER A 374 5.07 74.41 12.34
C SER A 374 5.65 74.58 13.74
N ARG A 375 5.76 73.49 14.51
CA ARG A 375 6.35 73.51 15.85
C ARG A 375 7.84 73.85 15.78
N ARG A 376 8.58 73.32 14.80
CA ARG A 376 9.98 73.67 14.57
C ARG A 376 10.12 75.17 14.29
N ALA A 377 9.29 75.73 13.41
CA ALA A 377 9.30 77.17 13.11
C ALA A 377 9.07 78.02 14.37
N THR A 378 8.07 77.66 15.19
CA THR A 378 7.80 78.37 16.45
C THR A 378 8.96 78.28 17.44
N LEU A 379 9.59 77.11 17.57
CA LEU A 379 10.75 76.92 18.45
C LEU A 379 11.97 77.69 17.96
N THR A 380 12.20 77.77 16.64
CA THR A 380 13.30 78.58 16.09
C THR A 380 13.09 80.06 16.33
N GLU A 381 11.85 80.55 16.25
CA GLU A 381 11.52 81.93 16.58
C GLU A 381 11.71 82.21 18.08
N GLN A 382 11.26 81.32 18.96
CA GLN A 382 11.49 81.42 20.39
C GLN A 382 12.98 81.38 20.76
N ALA A 383 13.78 80.53 20.11
CA ALA A 383 15.22 80.48 20.31
C ALA A 383 15.88 81.81 19.92
N ALA A 384 15.53 82.39 18.76
CA ALA A 384 16.05 83.69 18.34
C ALA A 384 15.65 84.82 19.31
N GLN A 385 14.42 84.80 19.84
CA GLN A 385 13.97 85.76 20.87
C GLN A 385 14.76 85.62 22.17
N LEU A 386 15.01 84.39 22.63
CA LEU A 386 15.82 84.13 23.83
C LEU A 386 17.29 84.52 23.64
N GLU A 387 17.86 84.28 22.46
CA GLU A 387 19.22 84.73 22.12
C GLU A 387 19.31 86.26 22.18
N ALA A 388 18.38 86.98 21.56
CA ALA A 388 18.33 88.44 21.61
C ALA A 388 18.18 88.97 23.05
N ALA A 389 17.32 88.34 23.87
CA ALA A 389 17.15 88.69 25.28
C ALA A 389 18.41 88.42 26.11
N ASN A 390 19.12 87.33 25.80
CA ASN A 390 20.39 87.00 26.47
C ASN A 390 21.50 87.98 26.08
N GLU A 391 21.58 88.41 24.82
CA GLU A 391 22.50 89.46 24.40
C GLU A 391 22.21 90.80 25.08
N GLU A 392 20.93 91.15 25.27
CA GLU A 392 20.53 92.34 26.03
C GLU A 392 20.96 92.21 27.50
N ALA A 393 20.65 91.08 28.15
CA ALA A 393 21.05 90.81 29.52
C ALA A 393 22.58 90.81 29.69
N GLN A 394 23.33 90.33 28.71
CA GLN A 394 24.80 90.41 28.70
C GLN A 394 25.30 91.85 28.57
N ARG A 395 24.65 92.68 27.75
CA ARG A 395 24.96 94.12 27.64
C ARG A 395 24.66 94.86 28.94
N GLU A 396 23.53 94.56 29.59
CA GLU A 396 23.20 95.07 30.92
C GLU A 396 24.19 94.58 32.00
N LEU A 397 24.59 93.31 31.96
CA LEU A 397 25.56 92.76 32.90
C LEU A 397 26.94 93.42 32.69
N ALA A 398 27.36 93.66 31.45
CA ALA A 398 28.60 94.37 31.15
C ALA A 398 28.55 95.84 31.62
N SER A 399 27.42 96.54 31.47
CA SER A 399 27.26 97.90 31.98
C SER A 399 27.26 97.93 33.50
N LEU A 400 26.57 96.99 34.16
CA LEU A 400 26.60 96.83 35.61
C LEU A 400 27.99 96.50 36.12
N LEU A 401 28.74 95.62 35.45
CA LEU A 401 30.14 95.33 35.79
C LEU A 401 31.04 96.57 35.64
N SER A 402 30.81 97.43 34.65
CA SER A 402 31.50 98.71 34.52
C SER A 402 31.18 99.64 35.70
N THR A 403 29.90 99.79 36.04
CA THR A 403 29.51 100.60 37.21
C THR A 403 30.03 100.01 38.53
N ALA A 404 30.08 98.69 38.64
CA ALA A 404 30.62 97.99 39.79
C ALA A 404 32.15 98.10 39.85
N SER A 405 32.86 98.17 38.71
CA SER A 405 34.31 98.40 38.68
C SER A 405 34.64 99.85 39.05
N GLU A 406 33.85 100.83 38.62
CA GLU A 406 33.95 102.23 39.05
C GLU A 406 33.66 102.38 40.55
N ALA A 407 32.61 101.71 41.05
CA ALA A 407 32.31 101.66 42.48
C ALA A 407 33.40 100.91 43.27
N ASN A 408 33.97 99.83 42.73
CA ASN A 408 35.09 99.13 43.34
C ASN A 408 36.37 99.96 43.34
N ALA A 409 36.65 100.75 42.31
CA ALA A 409 37.79 101.68 42.31
C ALA A 409 37.59 102.76 43.40
N GLY A 410 36.35 103.22 43.61
CA GLY A 410 35.98 104.07 44.74
C GLY A 410 36.13 103.37 46.10
N LEU A 411 35.74 102.09 46.18
CA LEU A 411 35.91 101.28 47.39
C LEU A 411 37.39 100.94 47.65
N GLU A 412 38.21 100.67 46.64
CA GLU A 412 39.65 100.42 46.77
C GLU A 412 40.40 101.65 47.30
N ALA A 413 39.96 102.87 46.93
CA ALA A 413 40.47 104.10 47.54
C ALA A 413 40.13 104.18 49.04
N THR A 414 38.95 103.69 49.47
CA THR A 414 38.58 103.57 50.89
C THR A 414 39.19 102.34 51.58
N ARG A 415 39.53 101.30 50.79
CA ARG A 415 40.08 100.03 51.27
C ARG A 415 41.60 100.10 51.41
N SER A 416 42.33 100.94 50.66
CA SER A 416 43.75 101.19 50.95
C SER A 416 43.97 101.84 52.32
N GLU A 417 42.95 102.54 52.85
CA GLU A 417 42.94 103.02 54.24
C GLU A 417 42.59 101.90 55.26
N ALA A 418 41.93 100.81 54.84
CA ALA A 418 41.53 99.67 55.69
C ALA A 418 42.43 98.42 55.57
N ASP A 419 43.14 98.22 54.46
CA ASP A 419 44.02 97.08 54.17
C ASP A 419 45.35 97.16 54.93
N ALA A 420 45.67 98.29 55.57
CA ALA A 420 46.70 98.34 56.62
C ALA A 420 46.36 97.46 57.84
N VAL A 421 45.09 97.06 58.01
CA VAL A 421 44.60 96.30 59.17
C VAL A 421 44.20 94.85 58.83
N HIS A 422 43.92 94.52 57.56
CA HIS A 422 43.33 93.21 57.20
C HIS A 422 44.31 92.18 56.59
N VAL A 423 45.52 92.61 56.17
CA VAL A 423 46.55 91.72 55.57
C VAL A 423 47.11 90.67 56.56
N ALA A 424 46.83 90.79 57.87
CA ALA A 424 47.23 89.81 58.87
C ALA A 424 46.33 88.56 58.97
N LEU A 425 45.10 88.55 58.41
CA LEU A 425 44.09 87.53 58.78
C LEU A 425 43.72 86.53 57.67
N LEU A 426 43.97 86.82 56.38
CA LEU A 426 43.43 86.00 55.29
C LEU A 426 44.47 85.18 54.52
N ALA A 427 45.69 85.02 55.06
CA ALA A 427 46.69 84.11 54.52
C ALA A 427 46.43 82.62 54.86
N GLU A 428 45.43 82.31 55.70
CA GLU A 428 45.21 80.96 56.25
C GLU A 428 44.08 80.14 55.57
N GLN A 429 43.41 80.68 54.54
CA GLN A 429 42.30 79.97 53.88
C GLN A 429 42.50 79.83 52.37
N ALA A 430 43.74 79.55 51.97
CA ALA A 430 43.95 78.77 50.75
C ALA A 430 43.63 77.30 51.05
N SER A 431 43.15 76.58 50.03
CA SER A 431 43.08 75.12 49.98
C SER A 431 41.85 74.51 50.63
N LEU A 432 40.85 74.15 49.82
CA LEU A 432 40.30 72.79 49.78
C LEU A 432 39.32 72.62 48.59
N THR A 433 39.65 71.63 47.76
CA THR A 433 38.74 70.76 46.97
C THR A 433 38.29 71.18 45.57
N THR A 434 39.20 70.90 44.63
CA THR A 434 39.01 70.61 43.21
C THR A 434 38.34 69.25 42.93
N LEU A 435 37.28 69.29 42.10
CA LEU A 435 36.96 68.41 40.96
C LEU A 435 36.78 66.88 41.16
N GLN A 436 35.51 66.43 41.27
CA GLN A 436 35.08 65.06 40.91
C GLN A 436 34.23 65.08 39.62
N MET A 437 34.57 64.18 38.69
CA MET A 437 34.10 64.13 37.30
C MET A 437 32.79 63.35 37.11
N LYS A 438 31.80 64.05 36.55
CA LYS A 438 30.84 63.69 35.46
C LYS A 438 30.46 62.22 35.26
N CYS A 439 29.48 61.76 36.03
CA CYS A 439 28.42 60.87 35.56
C CYS A 439 27.13 61.31 36.27
N PRO A 440 26.01 61.61 35.58
CA PRO A 440 24.81 62.12 36.25
C PRO A 440 24.23 61.02 37.14
N VAL A 441 24.43 61.16 38.44
CA VAL A 441 23.71 60.39 39.46
C VAL A 441 22.26 60.88 39.41
N PRO A 442 21.26 59.99 39.23
CA PRO A 442 19.87 60.41 39.26
C PRO A 442 19.55 61.07 40.61
N SER A 443 19.27 62.37 40.57
CA SER A 443 18.83 63.16 41.74
C SER A 443 17.39 62.78 42.10
N ALA A 444 17.25 61.69 42.85
CA ALA A 444 16.08 61.46 43.69
C ALA A 444 16.36 62.06 45.08
N PRO A 445 15.32 62.43 45.86
CA PRO A 445 15.51 62.96 47.21
C PRO A 445 16.35 62.01 48.08
N VAL A 446 17.32 62.59 48.80
CA VAL A 446 18.34 61.87 49.60
C VAL A 446 17.72 60.99 50.69
N SER A 447 16.47 61.24 51.09
CA SER A 447 15.72 60.42 52.04
C SER A 447 14.22 60.43 51.70
N ALA A 448 13.70 59.30 51.23
CA ALA A 448 12.27 59.07 51.06
C ALA A 448 11.74 58.22 52.23
N PRO A 449 10.52 58.47 52.73
CA PRO A 449 9.90 57.64 53.75
C PRO A 449 9.70 56.21 53.23
N THR A 450 9.92 55.20 54.07
CA THR A 450 9.79 53.79 53.67
C THR A 450 8.36 53.27 53.83
N VAL A 451 7.92 52.43 52.91
CA VAL A 451 6.62 51.76 52.93
C VAL A 451 6.82 50.25 52.92
N SER A 452 6.09 49.51 53.77
CA SER A 452 6.12 48.05 53.77
C SER A 452 5.33 47.47 52.59
N PRO A 453 5.50 46.17 52.25
CA PRO A 453 4.74 45.53 51.17
C PRO A 453 3.22 45.61 51.39
N VAL A 454 2.78 45.58 52.66
CA VAL A 454 1.38 45.77 53.07
C VAL A 454 0.91 47.19 52.86
N GLY A 455 1.73 48.18 53.23
CA GLY A 455 1.43 49.59 53.01
C GLY A 455 1.31 49.91 51.52
N LEU A 456 2.18 49.33 50.70
CA LEU A 456 2.14 49.44 49.24
C LEU A 456 0.83 48.90 48.67
N SER A 457 0.38 47.72 49.12
CA SER A 457 -0.89 47.13 48.68
C SER A 457 -2.08 48.06 48.93
N LYS A 458 -2.21 48.59 50.16
CA LYS A 458 -3.24 49.58 50.52
C LYS A 458 -3.16 50.84 49.65
N LYS A 459 -1.94 51.30 49.34
CA LYS A 459 -1.73 52.46 48.47
C LYS A 459 -2.17 52.18 47.03
N ILE A 460 -1.88 51.00 46.48
CA ILE A 460 -2.36 50.57 45.16
C ILE A 460 -3.89 50.51 45.13
N GLU A 461 -4.51 49.87 46.12
CA GLU A 461 -5.97 49.74 46.22
C GLU A 461 -6.67 51.10 46.34
N SER A 462 -6.11 52.02 47.13
CA SER A 462 -6.63 53.37 47.37
C SER A 462 -6.36 54.36 46.22
N SER A 463 -5.45 54.04 45.30
CA SER A 463 -5.05 54.95 44.23
C SER A 463 -6.20 55.27 43.28
N LYS A 464 -6.45 56.57 43.06
CA LYS A 464 -7.40 57.06 42.04
C LYS A 464 -6.76 57.21 40.65
N LEU A 465 -5.43 57.12 40.59
CA LEU A 465 -4.66 57.28 39.36
C LEU A 465 -4.55 55.98 38.56
N LEU A 466 -4.71 54.84 39.23
CA LEU A 466 -4.76 53.52 38.59
C LEU A 466 -6.21 53.17 38.25
N SER A 467 -6.42 52.63 37.03
CA SER A 467 -7.71 52.02 36.68
C SER A 467 -7.94 50.74 37.50
N VAL A 468 -9.14 50.17 37.47
CA VAL A 468 -9.42 48.89 38.16
C VAL A 468 -8.46 47.79 37.68
N GLN A 469 -8.23 47.73 36.37
CA GLN A 469 -7.26 46.82 35.77
C GLN A 469 -5.82 47.20 36.14
N GLY A 470 -5.49 48.49 36.19
CA GLY A 470 -4.19 49.00 36.61
C GLY A 470 -3.81 48.63 38.03
N LYS A 471 -4.77 48.64 38.96
CA LYS A 471 -4.55 48.20 40.34
C LYS A 471 -4.14 46.73 40.38
N LYS A 472 -4.87 45.88 39.63
CA LYS A 472 -4.55 44.46 39.50
C LYS A 472 -3.17 44.25 38.88
N LEU A 473 -2.86 44.94 37.79
CA LEU A 473 -1.55 44.85 37.12
C LEU A 473 -0.40 45.34 37.99
N MET A 474 -0.56 46.46 38.71
CA MET A 474 0.46 46.99 39.62
C MET A 474 0.70 46.05 40.81
N MET A 475 -0.36 45.43 41.35
CA MET A 475 -0.23 44.41 42.39
C MET A 475 0.50 43.16 41.88
N GLN A 476 0.15 42.67 40.68
CA GLN A 476 0.82 41.54 40.06
C GLN A 476 2.29 41.83 39.76
N PHE A 477 2.57 43.00 39.20
CA PHE A 477 3.92 43.46 38.92
C PHE A 477 4.75 43.54 40.20
N ALA A 478 4.25 44.20 41.24
CA ALA A 478 4.93 44.33 42.53
C ALA A 478 5.22 42.96 43.17
N ALA A 479 4.24 42.04 43.16
CA ALA A 479 4.43 40.69 43.69
C ALA A 479 5.49 39.89 42.91
N LEU A 480 5.54 40.02 41.59
CA LEU A 480 6.53 39.37 40.73
C LEU A 480 7.95 39.89 41.04
N VAL A 481 8.17 41.20 40.96
CA VAL A 481 9.51 41.78 41.16
C VAL A 481 10.04 41.56 42.58
N LEU A 482 9.16 41.56 43.59
CA LEU A 482 9.55 41.27 44.97
C LEU A 482 9.87 39.79 45.21
N ALA A 483 9.26 38.89 44.44
CA ALA A 483 9.56 37.46 44.50
C ALA A 483 10.86 37.06 43.78
N GLY A 484 11.60 38.04 43.23
CA GLY A 484 12.81 37.81 42.43
C GLY A 484 12.51 37.36 41.00
N GLU A 485 11.29 37.60 40.50
CA GLU A 485 10.96 37.41 39.09
C GLU A 485 11.30 38.67 38.28
N VAL A 486 11.57 38.48 36.99
CA VAL A 486 11.79 39.57 36.03
C VAL A 486 10.63 39.55 35.04
N PRO A 487 9.53 40.29 35.25
CA PRO A 487 8.40 40.26 34.33
C PRO A 487 8.73 40.97 33.00
N ALA A 488 8.11 40.49 31.92
CA ALA A 488 8.18 41.09 30.59
C ALA A 488 6.92 41.93 30.32
N LEU A 489 7.09 43.24 30.21
CA LEU A 489 6.01 44.20 30.00
C LEU A 489 5.81 44.47 28.50
N CYS A 490 4.58 44.34 28.02
CA CYS A 490 4.22 44.54 26.62
C CYS A 490 3.02 45.51 26.50
N GLY A 491 2.90 46.22 25.38
CA GLY A 491 1.72 47.03 25.07
C GLY A 491 1.94 48.54 25.08
N PRO A 492 0.94 49.33 24.63
CA PRO A 492 1.09 50.77 24.39
C PRO A 492 1.22 51.59 25.68
N GLY A 493 0.78 51.06 26.84
CA GLY A 493 0.79 51.77 28.11
C GLY A 493 2.03 51.55 28.99
N VAL A 494 3.04 50.80 28.52
CA VAL A 494 4.18 50.37 29.34
C VAL A 494 4.98 51.54 29.91
N SER A 495 5.26 52.57 29.10
CA SER A 495 6.08 53.71 29.54
C SER A 495 5.45 54.46 30.72
N ASP A 496 4.15 54.78 30.62
CA ASP A 496 3.42 55.47 31.67
C ASP A 496 3.24 54.58 32.91
N PHE A 497 2.99 53.28 32.71
CA PHE A 497 2.91 52.30 33.80
C PHE A 497 4.23 52.22 34.58
N LEU A 498 5.37 52.25 33.89
CA LEU A 498 6.69 52.25 34.52
C LEU A 498 6.95 53.54 35.33
N VAL A 499 6.46 54.70 34.89
CA VAL A 499 6.54 55.94 35.68
C VAL A 499 5.72 55.81 36.96
N ALA A 500 4.53 55.21 36.87
CA ALA A 500 3.71 54.92 38.04
C ALA A 500 4.41 53.93 38.99
N ALA A 501 4.95 52.83 38.46
CA ALA A 501 5.68 51.82 39.23
C ALA A 501 6.93 52.40 39.90
N GLU A 502 7.73 53.19 39.18
CA GLU A 502 8.88 53.90 39.71
C GLU A 502 8.52 54.80 40.89
N THR A 503 7.42 55.55 40.76
CA THR A 503 6.94 56.47 41.81
C THR A 503 6.38 55.72 43.02
N MET A 504 5.71 54.60 42.80
CA MET A 504 5.07 53.83 43.88
C MET A 504 6.02 52.87 44.61
N LEU A 505 7.03 52.33 43.92
CA LEU A 505 7.92 51.29 44.44
C LEU A 505 9.29 51.82 44.84
N ALA A 506 9.88 52.71 44.04
CA ALA A 506 11.29 53.08 44.16
C ALA A 506 11.50 54.56 44.52
N ALA A 507 10.48 55.24 45.05
CA ALA A 507 10.51 56.66 45.36
C ALA A 507 10.97 57.56 44.20
N GLY A 508 10.66 57.20 42.95
CA GLY A 508 11.16 57.95 41.78
C GLY A 508 12.56 57.54 41.30
N ARG A 509 13.13 56.44 41.80
CA ARG A 509 14.42 55.88 41.35
C ARG A 509 14.23 54.74 40.38
N ALA A 510 14.28 55.05 39.09
CA ALA A 510 14.48 54.04 38.06
C ALA A 510 15.79 54.23 37.31
N VAL A 511 16.40 53.11 36.94
CA VAL A 511 17.47 53.06 35.95
C VAL A 511 16.93 52.36 34.72
N ARG A 512 17.07 53.01 33.57
CA ARG A 512 16.63 52.49 32.28
C ARG A 512 17.83 52.33 31.37
N MET A 513 17.91 51.19 30.70
CA MET A 513 18.96 50.89 29.72
C MET A 513 18.28 50.29 28.50
N GLU A 514 18.43 50.91 27.34
CA GLU A 514 17.97 50.33 26.08
C GLU A 514 18.87 49.14 25.74
N ALA A 515 18.25 48.00 25.45
CA ALA A 515 18.98 46.83 25.03
C ALA A 515 19.45 47.01 23.58
N ASP A 516 20.73 46.76 23.36
CA ASP A 516 21.36 46.85 22.05
C ASP A 516 22.12 45.54 21.74
N PRO A 517 22.59 45.34 20.49
CA PRO A 517 23.29 44.12 20.11
C PRO A 517 24.61 43.85 20.85
N THR A 518 25.12 44.80 21.64
CA THR A 518 26.34 44.62 22.45
C THR A 518 26.08 43.94 23.78
N ILE A 519 24.82 43.84 24.21
CA ILE A 519 24.41 43.08 25.39
C ILE A 519 24.17 41.63 24.97
N ILE A 520 25.15 40.77 25.24
CA ILE A 520 25.10 39.35 24.85
C ILE A 520 25.12 38.47 26.10
N THR A 521 25.98 38.79 27.08
CA THR A 521 26.17 38.02 28.30
C THR A 521 25.49 38.67 29.51
N PHE A 522 25.35 37.91 30.59
CA PHE A 522 24.77 38.41 31.84
C PHE A 522 25.62 39.54 32.45
N GLU A 523 26.93 39.47 32.27
CA GLU A 523 27.93 40.40 32.77
C GLU A 523 27.84 41.77 32.08
N ASP A 524 27.46 41.78 30.79
CA ASP A 524 27.31 43.00 29.98
C ASP A 524 26.22 43.93 30.54
N LEU A 525 25.27 43.39 31.33
CA LEU A 525 24.27 44.18 32.03
C LEU A 525 24.88 45.07 33.10
N TRP A 526 25.97 44.65 33.73
CA TRP A 526 26.57 45.32 34.89
C TRP A 526 27.81 46.15 34.52
N ILE A 527 28.55 45.69 33.51
CA ILE A 527 29.84 46.25 33.09
C ILE A 527 29.84 46.36 31.56
N ARG A 528 30.26 47.51 31.02
CA ARG A 528 30.38 47.68 29.57
C ARG A 528 31.51 46.80 29.01
N PRO A 529 31.24 46.00 27.95
CA PRO A 529 32.28 45.25 27.24
C PRO A 529 33.42 46.16 26.80
N GLY A 530 34.66 45.68 26.93
CA GLY A 530 35.86 46.37 26.43
C GLY A 530 36.41 47.52 27.28
N VAL A 531 35.57 48.26 28.02
CA VAL A 531 36.02 49.40 28.87
C VAL A 531 36.06 49.05 30.37
N GLY A 532 35.31 48.03 30.80
CA GLY A 532 35.27 47.62 32.21
C GLY A 532 34.55 48.62 33.12
N LEU A 533 33.92 49.66 32.55
CA LEU A 533 33.16 50.65 33.31
C LEU A 533 31.78 50.10 33.69
N SER A 534 31.34 50.43 34.90
CA SER A 534 30.01 50.05 35.38
C SER A 534 28.92 50.68 34.52
N THR A 535 27.94 49.88 34.10
CA THR A 535 26.72 50.38 33.46
C THR A 535 25.83 51.09 34.47
N ALA A 536 24.79 51.79 34.02
CA ALA A 536 23.80 52.37 34.93
C ALA A 536 23.17 51.30 35.84
N PHE A 537 22.98 50.08 35.32
CA PHE A 537 22.53 48.91 36.06
C PHE A 537 23.55 48.47 37.12
N GLY A 538 24.85 48.44 36.80
CA GLY A 538 25.89 48.17 37.79
C GLY A 538 25.98 49.22 38.91
N HIS A 539 25.62 50.49 38.62
CA HIS A 539 25.45 51.50 39.66
C HIS A 539 24.20 51.27 40.51
N ALA A 540 23.07 50.90 39.90
CA ALA A 540 21.83 50.55 40.61
C ALA A 540 22.02 49.33 41.53
N LEU A 541 22.74 48.32 41.06
CA LEU A 541 23.09 47.12 41.83
C LEU A 541 23.86 47.48 43.10
N ARG A 542 24.89 48.34 42.98
CA ARG A 542 25.67 48.84 44.14
C ARG A 542 24.82 49.67 45.12
N SER A 543 23.89 50.47 44.59
CA SER A 543 22.95 51.25 45.40
C SER A 543 21.98 50.35 46.17
N ALA A 544 21.45 49.30 45.53
CA ALA A 544 20.56 48.33 46.14
C ALA A 544 21.27 47.43 47.17
N ALA A 545 22.55 47.10 46.93
CA ALA A 545 23.38 46.33 47.86
C ALA A 545 23.83 47.14 49.09
N GLY A 546 23.71 48.48 49.08
CA GLY A 546 24.16 49.33 50.19
C GLY A 546 25.69 49.45 50.31
N ALA A 547 26.43 49.24 49.21
CA ALA A 547 27.90 49.25 49.24
C ALA A 547 28.53 50.62 49.59
N ALA A 548 27.76 51.72 49.53
CA ALA A 548 28.22 53.08 49.82
C ALA A 548 27.30 53.87 50.79
N SER A 549 26.15 53.31 51.20
CA SER A 549 25.15 53.95 52.07
C SER A 549 24.06 52.94 52.47
N GLN A 550 22.98 53.39 53.14
CA GLN A 550 21.80 52.56 53.39
C GLN A 550 21.24 52.00 52.07
N PRO A 551 20.89 50.70 51.99
CA PRO A 551 20.47 50.06 50.75
C PRO A 551 19.18 50.70 50.23
N ARG A 552 19.15 51.02 48.93
CA ARG A 552 18.04 51.74 48.30
C ARG A 552 17.29 50.90 47.29
N THR A 553 15.98 51.07 47.25
CA THR A 553 15.11 50.42 46.26
C THR A 553 15.19 51.14 44.93
N ASN A 554 15.59 50.41 43.90
CA ASN A 554 15.77 50.90 42.54
C ASN A 554 14.95 50.02 41.59
N LEU A 555 14.21 50.66 40.68
CA LEU A 555 13.55 49.96 39.56
C LEU A 555 14.49 49.93 38.35
N ALA A 556 15.00 48.76 38.01
CA ALA A 556 15.86 48.53 36.86
C ALA A 556 15.04 48.01 35.67
N VAL A 557 15.01 48.80 34.58
CA VAL A 557 14.23 48.51 33.37
C VAL A 557 15.16 48.30 32.19
N ILE A 558 15.16 47.11 31.61
CA ILE A 558 15.84 46.84 30.34
C ILE A 558 14.81 47.09 29.24
N GLU A 559 14.96 48.22 28.55
CA GLU A 559 14.03 48.63 27.50
C GLU A 559 14.33 47.88 26.20
N ARG A 560 13.28 47.52 25.46
CA ARG A 560 13.36 46.78 24.18
C ARG A 560 14.29 45.58 24.22
N ALA A 561 14.13 44.72 25.23
CA ALA A 561 15.06 43.63 25.51
C ALA A 561 15.29 42.70 24.29
N GLU A 562 14.29 42.58 23.41
CA GLU A 562 14.34 41.81 22.18
C GLU A 562 15.33 42.34 21.12
N ARG A 563 15.90 43.53 21.30
CA ARG A 563 16.94 44.08 20.42
C ARG A 563 18.36 43.62 20.74
N SER A 564 18.52 42.79 21.76
CA SER A 564 19.80 42.24 22.23
C SER A 564 19.83 40.71 22.10
N GLY A 565 20.95 40.08 22.47
CA GLY A 565 21.05 38.61 22.56
C GLY A 565 20.33 38.05 23.79
N ALA A 566 19.06 38.40 24.00
CA ALA A 566 18.31 38.14 25.22
C ALA A 566 18.20 36.66 25.59
N ARG A 567 18.16 35.78 24.59
CA ARG A 567 18.21 34.32 24.82
C ARG A 567 19.40 33.86 25.67
N PHE A 568 20.51 34.61 25.70
CA PHE A 568 21.72 34.25 26.43
C PHE A 568 21.80 34.87 27.84
N TRP A 569 21.39 36.13 28.01
CA TRP A 569 21.50 36.81 29.30
C TRP A 569 20.24 36.73 30.16
N TYR A 570 19.04 36.67 29.55
CA TYR A 570 17.78 36.74 30.29
C TYR A 570 17.55 35.53 31.23
N PRO A 571 17.78 34.27 30.80
CA PRO A 571 17.64 33.12 31.70
C PRO A 571 18.59 33.20 32.90
N SER A 572 19.83 33.65 32.66
CA SER A 572 20.86 33.83 33.68
C SER A 572 20.49 34.93 34.68
N LEU A 573 19.96 36.06 34.19
CA LEU A 573 19.45 37.16 35.02
C LEU A 573 18.31 36.69 35.92
N LEU A 574 17.32 36.02 35.33
CA LEU A 574 16.18 35.50 36.07
C LEU A 574 16.63 34.52 37.16
N HIS A 575 17.53 33.62 36.82
CA HIS A 575 18.04 32.63 37.76
C HIS A 575 18.87 33.26 38.89
N ALA A 576 19.70 34.27 38.60
CA ALA A 576 20.44 35.04 39.61
C ALA A 576 19.50 35.79 40.56
N ALA A 577 18.45 36.44 40.02
CA ALA A 577 17.41 37.09 40.82
C ALA A 577 16.69 36.10 41.74
N GLN A 578 16.37 34.91 41.20
CA GLN A 578 15.68 33.87 41.93
C GLN A 578 16.52 33.20 43.03
N ARG A 579 17.84 33.17 42.90
CA ARG A 579 18.76 32.64 43.92
C ARG A 579 19.10 33.66 45.01
N GLY A 580 18.73 34.93 44.80
CA GLY A 580 19.13 36.02 45.68
C GLY A 580 20.56 36.50 45.44
N ASP A 581 21.17 36.16 44.29
CA ASP A 581 22.47 36.69 43.87
C ASP A 581 22.37 38.19 43.54
N VAL A 582 21.15 38.67 43.28
CA VAL A 582 20.81 40.08 43.10
C VAL A 582 20.04 40.58 44.35
N PRO A 583 20.35 41.77 44.90
CA PRO A 583 19.64 42.33 46.04
C PRO A 583 18.13 42.49 45.78
N GLN A 584 17.28 42.12 46.73
CA GLN A 584 15.82 42.25 46.61
C GLN A 584 15.31 43.68 46.39
N ARG A 585 16.12 44.68 46.75
CA ARG A 585 15.84 46.10 46.51
C ARG A 585 16.13 46.53 45.07
N LEU A 586 16.73 45.67 44.24
CA LEU A 586 16.83 45.88 42.80
C LEU A 586 15.65 45.19 42.11
N LEU A 587 14.58 45.95 41.90
CA LEU A 587 13.38 45.47 41.23
C LEU A 587 13.63 45.48 39.73
N MET A 588 13.58 44.34 39.07
CA MET A 588 13.97 44.24 37.66
C MET A 588 12.78 43.88 36.77
N CYS A 589 12.69 44.52 35.61
CA CYS A 589 11.77 44.11 34.56
C CYS A 589 12.34 44.40 33.17
N VAL A 590 11.78 43.73 32.17
CA VAL A 590 12.12 43.97 30.76
C VAL A 590 10.89 44.49 30.02
N THR A 591 11.09 45.32 29.01
CA THR A 591 10.00 45.73 28.11
C THR A 591 10.20 45.10 26.74
N ILE A 592 9.12 44.70 26.09
CA ILE A 592 9.13 44.18 24.73
C ILE A 592 8.29 45.09 23.83
N GLU A 593 8.90 45.66 22.80
CA GLU A 593 8.19 46.48 21.80
C GLU A 593 7.69 45.61 20.64
N ASN A 594 8.53 44.67 20.16
CA ASN A 594 8.16 43.69 19.13
C ASN A 594 8.01 42.27 19.73
N PRO A 595 6.79 41.85 20.11
CA PRO A 595 6.54 40.54 20.70
C PRO A 595 6.72 39.37 19.72
N GLU A 596 6.76 39.63 18.40
CA GLU A 596 6.89 38.59 17.36
C GLU A 596 8.34 38.22 17.05
N SER A 597 9.31 38.91 17.64
CA SER A 597 10.72 38.61 17.42
C SER A 597 11.16 37.31 18.10
N GLU A 598 12.17 36.64 17.54
CA GLU A 598 12.71 35.40 18.14
C GLU A 598 13.25 35.62 19.56
N GLU A 599 13.88 36.77 19.81
CA GLU A 599 14.39 37.13 21.14
C GLU A 599 13.25 37.37 22.13
N ALA A 600 12.15 38.00 21.71
CA ALA A 600 10.96 38.13 22.54
C ALA A 600 10.37 36.75 22.90
N ALA A 601 10.30 35.83 21.95
CA ALA A 601 9.85 34.46 22.20
C ALA A 601 10.77 33.72 23.22
N ALA A 602 12.08 33.89 23.10
CA ALA A 602 13.05 33.33 24.05
C ALA A 602 12.89 33.92 25.47
N ILE A 603 12.60 35.22 25.58
CA ILE A 603 12.27 35.86 26.85
C ILE A 603 10.97 35.27 27.40
N PHE A 604 9.89 35.19 26.61
CA PHE A 604 8.58 34.70 27.07
C PHE A 604 8.57 33.24 27.50
N ALA A 605 9.46 32.39 26.96
CA ALA A 605 9.63 31.01 27.42
C ALA A 605 9.96 30.91 28.92
N HIS A 606 10.57 31.96 29.47
CA HIS A 606 10.96 32.04 30.87
C HIS A 606 10.23 33.15 31.65
N ALA A 607 9.93 34.30 31.05
CA ALA A 607 9.31 35.45 31.68
C ALA A 607 7.82 35.25 31.98
N VAL A 608 7.33 35.94 33.01
CA VAL A 608 5.89 36.19 33.13
C VAL A 608 5.56 37.42 32.31
N ARG A 609 4.71 37.25 31.28
CA ARG A 609 4.23 38.34 30.43
C ARG A 609 3.12 39.12 31.12
N LEU A 610 3.24 40.45 31.15
CA LEU A 610 2.19 41.35 31.57
C LEU A 610 1.83 42.31 30.42
N ASP A 611 0.61 42.18 29.91
CA ASP A 611 0.08 43.08 28.89
C ASP A 611 -0.49 44.34 29.57
N VAL A 612 0.18 45.46 29.29
CA VAL A 612 -0.14 46.77 29.84
C VAL A 612 -0.96 47.55 28.82
N ASP A 613 -2.28 47.46 28.97
CA ASP A 613 -3.25 48.28 28.26
C ASP A 613 -4.27 48.88 29.25
N GLY A 614 -4.59 50.16 29.08
CA GLY A 614 -5.55 50.87 29.94
C GLY A 614 -5.24 50.85 31.45
N ALA A 615 -3.99 50.65 31.86
CA ALA A 615 -3.62 50.53 33.28
C ALA A 615 -3.80 51.84 34.07
N LEU A 616 -3.76 52.98 33.39
CA LEU A 616 -3.81 54.30 34.02
C LEU A 616 -5.12 55.01 33.70
N ALA A 617 -5.64 55.76 34.67
CA ALA A 617 -6.72 56.70 34.42
C ALA A 617 -6.24 57.82 33.46
N PRO A 618 -7.13 58.48 32.71
CA PRO A 618 -6.74 59.59 31.83
C PRO A 618 -5.96 60.65 32.61
N LYS A 619 -4.81 61.10 32.07
CA LYS A 619 -3.88 62.08 32.68
C LYS A 619 -3.12 61.61 33.93
N ALA A 620 -3.27 60.34 34.35
CA ALA A 620 -2.56 59.83 35.53
C ALA A 620 -1.04 59.77 35.37
N GLY A 621 -0.52 59.51 34.16
CA GLY A 621 0.92 59.50 33.89
C GLY A 621 1.59 60.84 34.24
N VAL A 622 0.96 61.96 33.86
CA VAL A 622 1.44 63.31 34.22
C VAL A 622 1.38 63.53 35.73
N ALA A 623 0.33 63.06 36.41
CA ALA A 623 0.21 63.19 37.86
C ALA A 623 1.32 62.42 38.60
N PHE A 624 1.68 61.21 38.15
CA PHE A 624 2.81 60.47 38.69
C PHE A 624 4.16 61.16 38.43
N ALA A 625 4.36 61.70 37.22
CA ALA A 625 5.56 62.47 36.91
C ALA A 625 5.69 63.71 37.81
N MET A 626 4.59 64.42 38.08
CA MET A 626 4.57 65.55 39.01
C MET A 626 4.83 65.13 40.45
N ALA A 627 4.26 64.00 40.90
CA ALA A 627 4.51 63.47 42.24
C ALA A 627 5.99 63.08 42.45
N LYS A 628 6.64 62.57 41.40
CA LYS A 628 8.09 62.30 41.37
C LYS A 628 8.90 63.59 41.54
N VAL A 629 8.61 64.64 40.76
CA VAL A 629 9.29 65.94 40.86
C VAL A 629 9.07 66.60 42.22
N ALA A 630 7.87 66.47 42.78
CA ALA A 630 7.52 67.04 44.08
C ALA A 630 8.14 66.30 45.28
N GLY A 631 8.81 65.15 45.07
CA GLY A 631 9.46 64.39 46.13
C GLY A 631 8.47 63.74 47.13
N ILE A 632 7.22 63.53 46.73
CA ILE A 632 6.14 62.97 47.59
C ILE A 632 6.17 61.42 47.57
N ALA A 633 7.16 60.83 46.91
CA ALA A 633 7.24 59.39 46.70
C ALA A 633 7.82 58.66 47.92
N GLU A 634 7.31 57.46 48.19
CA GLU A 634 7.77 56.57 49.25
C GLU A 634 8.65 55.46 48.66
N GLU A 635 9.58 54.97 49.47
CA GLU A 635 10.50 53.89 49.11
C GLU A 635 9.99 52.56 49.63
N LEU A 636 9.76 51.58 48.77
CA LEU A 636 9.37 50.24 49.21
C LEU A 636 10.53 49.58 49.97
N ASP A 637 10.24 49.10 51.17
CA ASP A 637 11.12 48.21 51.91
C ASP A 637 10.62 46.76 51.80
N PRO A 638 11.30 45.87 51.06
CA PRO A 638 10.88 44.48 50.92
C PRO A 638 10.99 43.68 52.23
N GLY A 639 11.76 44.15 53.22
CA GLY A 639 12.05 43.41 54.46
C GLY A 639 13.27 42.48 54.36
N PRO A 640 13.59 41.72 55.42
CA PRO A 640 14.85 40.99 55.56
C PRO A 640 14.92 39.60 54.90
N GLY A 641 14.04 39.26 53.94
CA GLY A 641 14.11 37.96 53.26
C GLY A 641 12.91 37.67 52.36
N CYS A 642 13.04 36.64 51.51
CA CYS A 642 11.95 36.17 50.65
C CYS A 642 10.76 35.71 51.51
N ALA A 643 9.53 35.94 51.04
CA ALA A 643 8.32 35.46 51.71
C ALA A 643 8.36 33.94 51.91
N ASP A 644 7.75 33.47 53.01
CA ASP A 644 7.67 32.03 53.33
C ASP A 644 6.84 31.30 52.27
N VAL A 645 7.52 30.47 51.49
CA VAL A 645 6.98 29.71 50.35
C VAL A 645 5.89 28.71 50.79
N ALA A 646 5.89 28.30 52.06
CA ALA A 646 4.85 27.44 52.63
C ALA A 646 3.47 28.12 52.60
N LEU A 647 3.43 29.46 52.61
CA LEU A 647 2.20 30.24 52.64
C LEU A 647 1.33 30.08 51.39
N GLY A 648 1.76 29.40 50.32
CA GLY A 648 0.94 29.15 49.12
C GLY A 648 0.98 27.71 48.59
N ALA A 649 1.50 26.78 49.40
CA ALA A 649 1.76 25.41 48.96
C ALA A 649 0.49 24.65 48.55
N ASN A 650 -0.58 24.76 49.34
CA ASN A 650 -1.81 24.01 49.13
C ASN A 650 -2.52 24.38 47.82
N GLU A 651 -2.50 25.66 47.45
CA GLU A 651 -3.17 26.16 46.25
C GLU A 651 -2.41 25.80 44.97
N VAL A 652 -1.08 25.70 45.03
CA VAL A 652 -0.26 25.32 43.87
C VAL A 652 -0.19 23.81 43.72
N LEU A 653 -0.24 23.04 44.82
CA LEU A 653 -0.23 21.57 44.78
C LEU A 653 -1.33 20.99 43.88
N ALA A 654 -2.52 21.59 43.88
CA ALA A 654 -3.64 21.21 43.00
C ALA A 654 -3.34 21.40 41.50
N HIS A 655 -2.31 22.18 41.15
CA HIS A 655 -1.93 22.52 39.78
C HIS A 655 -0.46 22.15 39.46
N ALA A 656 0.23 21.44 40.36
CA ALA A 656 1.66 21.14 40.24
C ALA A 656 1.97 20.29 39.00
N ASP A 657 1.08 19.34 38.67
CA ASP A 657 1.21 18.44 37.51
C ASP A 657 1.22 19.21 36.18
N ALA A 658 0.51 20.33 36.09
CA ALA A 658 0.42 21.15 34.88
C ALA A 658 1.59 22.16 34.74
N LEU A 659 2.22 22.54 35.85
CA LEU A 659 3.26 23.59 35.89
C LEU A 659 4.68 23.01 35.81
N GLY A 660 4.91 21.79 36.31
CA GLY A 660 6.24 21.22 36.47
C GLY A 660 7.04 21.89 37.60
N ALA A 661 8.13 21.26 38.05
CA ALA A 661 8.83 21.64 39.28
C ALA A 661 9.37 23.09 39.28
N CYS A 662 9.99 23.53 38.18
CA CYS A 662 10.56 24.88 38.08
C CYS A 662 9.49 25.98 38.13
N ARG A 663 8.39 25.86 37.38
CA ARG A 663 7.32 26.86 37.40
C ARG A 663 6.55 26.82 38.71
N THR A 664 6.35 25.65 39.30
CA THR A 664 5.75 25.48 40.64
C THR A 664 6.51 26.29 41.69
N SER A 665 7.85 26.14 41.77
CA SER A 665 8.68 26.90 42.72
C SER A 665 8.59 28.42 42.51
N ARG A 666 8.50 28.87 41.26
CA ARG A 666 8.33 30.29 40.92
C ARG A 666 6.95 30.82 41.35
N VAL A 667 5.89 30.11 41.00
CA VAL A 667 4.51 30.45 41.40
C VAL A 667 4.39 30.51 42.92
N LEU A 668 4.96 29.54 43.64
CA LEU A 668 4.91 29.51 45.11
C LEU A 668 5.54 30.77 45.74
N ARG A 669 6.70 31.23 45.24
CA ARG A 669 7.34 32.46 45.71
C ARG A 669 6.50 33.70 45.44
N VAL A 670 5.94 33.80 44.24
CA VAL A 670 5.07 34.93 43.87
C VAL A 670 3.81 34.95 44.72
N LEU A 671 3.22 33.79 45.00
CA LEU A 671 2.04 33.70 45.88
C LEU A 671 2.35 34.01 47.33
N ALA A 672 3.48 33.52 47.85
CA ALA A 672 3.94 33.89 49.18
C ALA A 672 4.12 35.41 49.29
N GLN A 673 4.72 36.03 48.27
CA GLN A 673 4.91 37.48 48.22
C GLN A 673 3.59 38.24 48.10
N ALA A 674 2.67 37.79 47.24
CA ALA A 674 1.34 38.36 47.11
C ALA A 674 0.57 38.28 48.44
N ARG A 675 0.65 37.15 49.17
CA ARG A 675 0.01 36.99 50.49
C ARG A 675 0.61 37.92 51.53
N GLN A 676 1.94 38.04 51.56
CA GLN A 676 2.63 38.98 52.44
C GLN A 676 2.17 40.42 52.21
N MET A 677 1.91 40.82 50.96
CA MET A 677 1.38 42.14 50.61
C MET A 677 -0.06 42.37 51.06
N HIS A 678 -0.89 41.32 51.20
CA HIS A 678 -2.31 41.49 51.51
C HIS A 678 -2.67 41.42 53.00
N SER A 679 -1.72 41.06 53.90
CA SER A 679 -1.76 40.86 55.37
C SER A 679 -3.06 41.11 56.19
N ASN A 680 -4.23 40.80 55.67
CA ASN A 680 -5.48 40.73 56.38
C ASN A 680 -5.84 39.26 56.43
N ALA A 681 -5.96 38.73 57.63
CA ALA A 681 -6.56 37.43 57.94
C ALA A 681 -8.03 37.28 57.48
N GLN A 682 -8.53 38.23 56.66
CA GLN A 682 -9.88 38.31 56.09
C GLN A 682 -9.90 38.24 54.56
N ALA A 683 -8.78 37.92 53.88
CA ALA A 683 -8.90 37.40 52.53
C ALA A 683 -9.66 36.08 52.63
N THR A 684 -10.96 36.09 52.31
CA THR A 684 -11.76 34.87 52.25
C THR A 684 -11.00 33.84 51.41
N GLU A 685 -11.05 32.56 51.75
CA GLU A 685 -10.37 31.49 50.99
C GLU A 685 -10.64 31.61 49.48
N THR A 686 -11.83 32.11 49.10
CA THR A 686 -12.22 32.46 47.74
C THR A 686 -11.35 33.54 47.07
N HIS A 687 -10.95 34.61 47.77
CA HIS A 687 -10.08 35.66 47.20
C HIS A 687 -8.64 35.16 47.05
N ALA A 688 -8.14 34.41 48.02
CA ALA A 688 -6.81 33.81 47.97
C ALA A 688 -6.71 32.75 46.86
N SER A 689 -7.76 31.95 46.67
CA SER A 689 -7.88 30.98 45.57
C SER A 689 -7.98 31.68 44.19
N ALA A 690 -8.75 32.76 44.07
CA ALA A 690 -8.86 33.53 42.83
C ALA A 690 -7.53 34.21 42.44
N GLN A 691 -6.77 34.72 43.42
CA GLN A 691 -5.43 35.25 43.19
C GLN A 691 -4.44 34.15 42.79
N ALA A 692 -4.50 32.98 43.46
CA ALA A 692 -3.71 31.82 43.08
C ALA A 692 -3.97 31.40 41.64
N ALA A 693 -5.23 31.26 41.24
CA ALA A 693 -5.63 30.95 39.87
C ALA A 693 -5.13 32.00 38.86
N ALA A 694 -5.15 33.29 39.21
CA ALA A 694 -4.66 34.36 38.35
C ALA A 694 -3.15 34.28 38.11
N PHE A 695 -2.34 34.02 39.14
CA PHE A 695 -0.90 33.84 38.97
C PHE A 695 -0.59 32.52 38.24
N ILE A 696 -1.24 31.41 38.60
CA ILE A 696 -1.08 30.13 37.91
C ILE A 696 -1.35 30.29 36.41
N LYS A 697 -2.43 31.00 36.04
CA LYS A 697 -2.72 31.32 34.65
C LYS A 697 -1.59 32.08 33.96
N LEU A 698 -1.03 33.11 34.60
CA LEU A 698 0.10 33.88 34.07
C LEU A 698 1.34 33.02 33.78
N PHE A 699 1.61 32.01 34.60
CA PHE A 699 2.73 31.08 34.40
C PHE A 699 2.42 29.94 33.40
N MET A 700 1.15 29.67 33.09
CA MET A 700 0.73 28.70 32.07
C MET A 700 0.67 29.31 30.66
N THR A 701 0.29 30.59 30.53
CA THR A 701 0.14 31.27 29.22
C THR A 701 1.46 31.69 28.57
N GLY A 702 2.61 31.51 29.23
CA GLY A 702 3.95 31.84 28.71
C GLY A 702 4.57 30.76 27.80
N GLY A 703 3.81 29.75 27.38
CA GLY A 703 4.26 28.78 26.39
C GLY A 703 3.07 28.29 25.57
N ASP A 704 3.07 28.61 24.27
CA ASP A 704 2.09 28.13 23.30
C ASP A 704 2.08 26.59 23.26
N ALA A 705 1.22 25.97 24.08
CA ALA A 705 0.88 24.54 23.97
C ALA A 705 -0.41 24.10 24.72
N VAL A 706 -1.20 24.97 25.35
CA VAL A 706 -2.24 24.52 26.31
C VAL A 706 -3.67 24.95 25.96
N ASP A 707 -3.93 25.46 24.76
CA ASP A 707 -5.32 25.76 24.36
C ASP A 707 -6.14 24.49 24.02
N ASN A 708 -5.49 23.34 23.84
CA ASN A 708 -6.17 22.06 23.60
C ASN A 708 -6.57 21.30 24.88
N THR A 709 -5.98 21.60 26.03
CA THR A 709 -6.21 20.85 27.28
C THR A 709 -7.32 21.46 28.15
N LEU A 710 -7.68 22.73 27.93
CA LEU A 710 -8.79 23.39 28.64
C LEU A 710 -10.16 23.13 27.99
N ARG A 711 -10.21 22.63 26.74
CA ARG A 711 -11.47 22.19 26.11
C ARG A 711 -11.92 20.80 26.55
N SER A 712 -11.01 19.94 27.03
CA SER A 712 -11.39 18.59 27.50
C SER A 712 -11.94 18.56 28.94
N LEU A 713 -11.71 19.61 29.73
CA LEU A 713 -12.20 19.72 31.12
C LEU A 713 -13.58 20.38 31.25
N HIS A 714 -14.19 20.83 30.14
CA HIS A 714 -15.59 21.28 30.12
C HIS A 714 -16.56 20.23 29.55
N HIS A 715 -16.09 19.02 29.23
CA HIS A 715 -16.90 17.91 28.75
C HIS A 715 -16.75 16.60 29.54
N ALA A 716 -16.19 16.67 30.75
CA ALA A 716 -16.26 15.63 31.78
C ALA A 716 -16.65 16.29 33.10
#